data_AF-X6PD77-F1
#
_entry.id   AF-X6PD77-F1
#
_cell.length_a   1.000
_cell.length_b   1.000
_cell.length_c   1.000
_cell.angle_alpha   90.00
_cell.angle_beta   90.00
_cell.angle_gamma   90.00
#
_symmetry.space_group_name_H-M   'P 1'
#
loop_
_entity.id
_entity.type
_entity.pdbx_description
1 polymer ?
#
loop_
_entity_poly.entity_id
_entity_poly.type
_entity_poly.pdbx_seq_one_letter_code
_entity_poly.pdbx_strand_id
1 'polypeptide(L)'
;MRRLGVKHSLLKSINTSVKNKNDEVLLELCKNGFLQDNKTICNIIEHAKKMGLKDNRCVHFIHDLLEVSKKIEKITDADHEKNYRELVCRMFWKPEEFVNASANERDIIKLQRLEEMVRNQWITEDFNILSFESILLNRVFEHVFMNSTDPLLLDNKLITNNDTIQTISKIKVMLIKHIYWMAEHVRPSEIENNHGLFEALGNVTPLLTYFDDRNERYQHSLHVWFLKQFYVLKGMDWTRSVFTHPTIHDNCHVFVTNYSDFKKQLLTGLETGAFNLNYNGDHKNFIPLLVCSLTIVNLSDFKEYVYIYLFFFVNGAFLGKDLQNYLLERKVLQSEVETNFCKAMMSLRRSPSAEAYRLERMQDSLDVIMARLCFHFLGILQTMNKNPFRMLLEDPEAFLSGYLPAMPDDLLAPLARALRDNSDGQSFTVRYCPNGHPFFINGCGHPVEKIVCRVDGCGAVVGDPSHVAADTGFKEREVPKGKTKRRYLLDGSKEELAVADYYWTYQMMTMIRYLQQIPCTLLRLLIHLPLLIRDASTVNGCPKIQRLVKKGNQKTTTEFLRNQAKGNFLLLGKLVQLNEEQLCIALHDLLVDFGKSFNEWYPQGLTDISLSATYELERKVDIKYGAFFGNKTRLNELRNKSSIEEKKCNVKDFELILSEIQEQESVLNESYRANYLPHLFLCTRRLLMTDLLEKFTNDKSLQSKYPLLYQILFPNDGLWLLKYLPNIGAWMKYIYLRYFRQISEAQCKQITITEVLSNCGEGEYQKMWSDFKTCWNRLARTKVENECKTFVVPELDNDKQIGVEFCMARDSDNGLIILKIIGLLQKINNKFLENCRHYRERSRFEWDEDNKDGSEEKKESFFENIVDERAEEKLNIAPPVSSDKQKNVKEDIWAVNGISLFELTPKDVVCLDEAKVNEIIRQWSLPVVTLGDINKRTEHSLDFQSIEHELYNRFVRGRQILEIAVSNFQFSNELRIENCLETIAMNNPQISKERLDPRLWDTFISSFESPVQKQRTLEILSDVIVFLHQNIKKIDPLSRFMSVHCVCITPLNQRLAHLMEKLSFDQSDCAFFDVRTKEVNDHGLCVKHIFVLWKNLSSMVKSEFTDESSIDEYVLDIYQKPLANQMFEQLRTFVTKTPLAITRKILESWRNLAQEQGQKPMNVNAKISDYLENCYLFENEMEFFPKETILWENCSAAYAYVYQQCKK
;
A
#
# COMPACT_ATOMS: atom_id res chain seq x y z
N MET A 1 2.68 8.07 39.74
CA MET A 1 4.15 8.12 39.91
C MET A 1 4.94 6.92 39.40
N ARG A 2 4.81 5.70 39.94
CA ARG A 2 5.68 4.58 39.49
C ARG A 2 5.68 4.35 37.97
N ARG A 3 4.51 4.46 37.32
CA ARG A 3 4.40 4.39 35.85
C ARG A 3 5.16 5.51 35.12
N LEU A 4 5.14 6.74 35.65
CA LEU A 4 5.90 7.89 35.12
C LEU A 4 7.41 7.67 35.30
N GLY A 5 7.82 7.21 36.49
CA GLY A 5 9.23 6.89 36.75
C GLY A 5 9.77 5.81 35.82
N VAL A 6 8.99 4.77 35.52
CA VAL A 6 9.39 3.76 34.53
C VAL A 6 9.36 4.31 33.10
N LYS A 7 8.38 5.15 32.72
CA LYS A 7 8.31 5.80 31.40
C LYS A 7 9.60 6.61 31.15
N HIS A 8 9.98 7.45 32.11
CA HIS A 8 11.13 8.35 31.99
C HIS A 8 12.48 7.73 32.42
N SER A 9 12.52 6.41 32.59
CA SER A 9 13.75 5.67 32.99
C SER A 9 14.33 6.07 34.34
N LEU A 10 13.53 6.67 35.22
CA LEU A 10 13.87 6.99 36.62
C LEU A 10 13.75 5.75 37.53
N LEU A 11 12.95 4.76 37.12
CA LEU A 11 12.72 3.51 37.84
C LEU A 11 12.96 2.29 36.95
N LYS A 12 13.57 1.24 37.51
CA LYS A 12 13.91 0.00 36.77
C LYS A 12 12.69 -0.88 36.46
N SER A 13 11.68 -0.93 37.34
CA SER A 13 10.43 -1.68 37.12
C SER A 13 9.28 -1.09 37.94
N ILE A 14 8.04 -1.54 37.67
CA ILE A 14 6.85 -1.18 38.47
C ILE A 14 6.79 -2.03 39.77
N ASN A 15 7.42 -3.21 39.77
CA ASN A 15 7.27 -4.27 40.77
C ASN A 15 8.47 -4.43 41.72
N THR A 16 9.39 -3.46 41.81
CA THR A 16 10.53 -3.56 42.74
C THR A 16 10.02 -3.59 44.20
N SER A 17 10.06 -4.78 44.79
CA SER A 17 9.94 -5.01 46.25
C SER A 17 11.18 -4.55 47.02
N VAL A 18 12.21 -4.07 46.31
CA VAL A 18 13.40 -3.44 46.89
C VAL A 18 13.05 -2.00 47.23
N LYS A 19 12.88 -1.72 48.52
CA LYS A 19 12.71 -0.38 49.10
C LYS A 19 13.92 0.49 48.79
N ASN A 20 13.92 1.18 47.65
CA ASN A 20 14.91 2.22 47.38
C ASN A 20 14.44 3.51 48.06
N LYS A 21 15.27 4.11 48.95
CA LYS A 21 14.91 5.34 49.69
C LYS A 21 14.44 6.47 48.77
N ASN A 22 14.97 6.53 47.55
CA ASN A 22 14.61 7.56 46.58
C ASN A 22 13.18 7.38 46.00
N ASP A 23 12.69 6.15 45.91
CA ASP A 23 11.34 5.83 45.43
C ASP A 23 10.28 6.18 46.49
N GLU A 24 10.61 5.99 47.77
CA GLU A 24 9.75 6.39 48.90
C GLU A 24 9.57 7.90 48.95
N VAL A 25 10.62 8.70 48.70
CA VAL A 25 10.51 10.17 48.69
C VAL A 25 9.58 10.68 47.59
N LEU A 26 9.65 10.16 46.36
CA LEU A 26 8.71 10.54 45.28
C LEU A 26 7.27 10.16 45.60
N LEU A 27 7.06 9.00 46.26
CA LEU A 27 5.73 8.56 46.65
C LEU A 27 5.18 9.38 47.83
N GLU A 28 6.03 9.75 48.78
CA GLU A 28 5.66 10.58 49.92
C GLU A 28 5.31 12.01 49.47
N LEU A 29 6.06 12.57 48.50
CA LEU A 29 5.75 13.88 47.89
C LEU A 29 4.37 13.91 47.22
N CYS A 30 3.85 12.77 46.74
CA CYS A 30 2.55 12.70 46.07
C CYS A 30 1.42 12.19 46.98
N LYS A 31 1.72 11.87 48.24
CA LYS A 31 0.80 11.17 49.15
C LYS A 31 -0.43 11.99 49.49
N ASN A 32 -0.28 13.31 49.53
CA ASN A 32 -1.34 14.24 49.84
C ASN A 32 -1.99 14.84 48.58
N GLY A 33 -1.60 14.37 47.39
CA GLY A 33 -2.03 14.90 46.09
C GLY A 33 -0.97 15.75 45.38
N PHE A 34 -1.03 15.81 44.06
CA PHE A 34 -0.19 16.59 43.16
C PHE A 34 -0.50 18.09 43.20
N LEU A 35 -1.77 18.46 43.40
CA LEU A 35 -2.28 19.83 43.35
C LEU A 35 -2.69 20.36 44.73
N GLN A 36 -2.28 19.69 45.81
CA GLN A 36 -2.52 20.15 47.17
C GLN A 36 -1.89 21.54 47.42
N ASP A 37 -0.71 21.77 46.84
CA ASP A 37 -0.05 23.07 46.82
C ASP A 37 0.69 23.28 45.49
N ASN A 38 1.05 24.54 45.20
CA ASN A 38 1.76 24.92 43.97
C ASN A 38 3.27 24.56 43.98
N LYS A 39 3.79 23.89 45.02
CA LYS A 39 5.20 23.49 45.17
C LYS A 39 5.43 22.00 44.97
N THR A 40 4.40 21.18 45.16
CA THR A 40 4.51 19.71 45.14
C THR A 40 5.06 19.20 43.81
N ILE A 41 4.52 19.68 42.69
CA ILE A 41 5.03 19.35 41.35
C ILE A 41 6.47 19.85 41.14
N CYS A 42 6.82 21.04 41.64
CA CYS A 42 8.20 21.55 41.58
C CYS A 42 9.16 20.62 42.33
N ASN A 43 8.80 20.20 43.54
CA ASN A 43 9.60 19.28 44.35
C ASN A 43 9.77 17.92 43.67
N ILE A 44 8.73 17.42 43.00
CA ILE A 44 8.79 16.19 42.20
C ILE A 44 9.81 16.33 41.05
N ILE A 45 9.78 17.45 40.33
CA ILE A 45 10.71 17.71 39.21
C ILE A 45 12.15 17.81 39.72
N GLU A 46 12.40 18.59 40.78
CA GLU A 46 13.73 18.70 41.38
C GLU A 46 14.27 17.34 41.86
N HIS A 47 13.42 16.54 42.50
CA HIS A 47 13.83 15.21 42.96
C HIS A 47 14.05 14.24 41.80
N ALA A 48 13.24 14.31 40.74
CA ALA A 48 13.46 13.53 39.52
C ALA A 48 14.80 13.87 38.85
N LYS A 49 15.19 15.15 38.81
CA LYS A 49 16.53 15.57 38.35
C LYS A 49 17.65 14.95 39.20
N LYS A 50 17.51 14.97 40.54
CA LYS A 50 18.46 14.31 41.45
C LYS A 50 18.56 12.80 41.23
N MET A 51 17.50 12.17 40.72
CA MET A 51 17.46 10.74 40.36
C MET A 51 18.00 10.44 38.95
N GLY A 52 18.54 11.43 38.24
CA GLY A 52 19.17 11.25 36.92
C GLY A 52 18.24 11.54 35.72
N LEU A 53 17.16 12.31 35.91
CA LEU A 53 16.40 12.86 34.78
C LEU A 53 17.32 13.79 33.97
N LYS A 54 17.70 13.38 32.75
CA LYS A 54 18.48 14.20 31.83
C LYS A 54 17.67 15.43 31.41
N ASP A 55 18.34 16.58 31.21
CA ASP A 55 17.68 17.85 30.86
C ASP A 55 16.84 17.73 29.58
N ASN A 56 17.33 16.99 28.57
CA ASN A 56 16.62 16.72 27.31
C ASN A 56 15.37 15.83 27.43
N ARG A 57 15.11 15.24 28.60
CA ARG A 57 13.86 14.49 28.89
C ARG A 57 12.96 15.22 29.88
N CYS A 58 13.43 16.33 30.43
CA CYS A 58 12.72 17.05 31.47
C CYS A 58 11.44 17.69 30.93
N VAL A 59 11.44 18.19 29.68
CA VAL A 59 10.25 18.74 29.03
C VAL A 59 9.15 17.67 28.90
N HIS A 60 9.52 16.47 28.44
CA HIS A 60 8.59 15.34 28.32
C HIS A 60 8.04 14.88 29.67
N PHE A 61 8.91 14.81 30.68
CA PHE A 61 8.50 14.46 32.05
C PHE A 61 7.51 15.47 32.64
N ILE A 62 7.76 16.77 32.49
CA ILE A 62 6.87 17.84 32.97
C ILE A 62 5.50 17.71 32.31
N HIS A 63 5.45 17.54 30.99
CA HIS A 63 4.20 17.38 30.27
C HIS A 63 3.38 16.20 30.79
N ASP A 64 4.00 15.02 30.91
CA ASP A 64 3.33 13.82 31.40
C ASP A 64 2.88 13.95 32.87
N LEU A 65 3.69 14.60 33.70
CA LEU A 65 3.36 14.82 35.11
C LEU A 65 2.09 15.69 35.24
N LEU A 66 1.98 16.75 34.43
CA LEU A 66 0.82 17.63 34.42
C LEU A 66 -0.43 16.88 33.91
N GLU A 67 -0.32 16.14 32.81
CA GLU A 67 -1.45 15.33 32.28
C GLU A 67 -1.93 14.27 33.27
N VAL A 68 -1.01 13.61 33.96
CA VAL A 68 -1.36 12.66 35.02
C VAL A 68 -2.03 13.37 36.20
N SER A 69 -1.54 14.54 36.60
CA SER A 69 -2.11 15.33 37.70
C SER A 69 -3.56 15.73 37.39
N LYS A 70 -3.83 16.27 36.19
CA LYS A 70 -5.20 16.58 35.71
C LYS A 70 -6.13 15.38 35.80
N LYS A 71 -5.67 14.22 35.31
CA LYS A 71 -6.47 13.02 35.17
C LYS A 71 -6.79 12.37 36.52
N ILE A 72 -5.84 12.37 37.45
CA ILE A 72 -6.01 11.73 38.75
C ILE A 72 -6.86 12.61 39.68
N GLU A 73 -6.59 13.91 39.73
CA GLU A 73 -7.14 14.76 40.79
C GLU A 73 -8.45 15.43 40.42
N LYS A 74 -8.84 15.39 39.14
CA LYS A 74 -10.01 16.07 38.58
C LYS A 74 -10.04 17.55 39.00
N ILE A 75 -9.74 18.44 38.06
CA ILE A 75 -9.78 19.89 38.29
C ILE A 75 -11.25 20.34 38.36
N THR A 76 -11.94 19.97 39.43
CA THR A 76 -13.32 20.35 39.75
C THR A 76 -13.40 21.06 41.10
N ASP A 77 -12.35 20.97 41.92
CA ASP A 77 -12.21 21.72 43.15
C ASP A 77 -11.52 23.07 42.88
N ALA A 78 -12.06 24.14 43.46
CA ALA A 78 -11.62 25.51 43.22
C ALA A 78 -10.17 25.75 43.68
N ASP A 79 -9.77 25.09 44.77
CA ASP A 79 -8.39 25.20 45.28
C ASP A 79 -7.40 24.45 44.38
N HIS A 80 -7.76 23.25 43.89
CA HIS A 80 -6.96 22.54 42.90
C HIS A 80 -6.85 23.28 41.57
N GLU A 81 -7.95 23.89 41.08
CA GLU A 81 -7.93 24.71 39.87
C GLU A 81 -7.02 25.93 40.04
N LYS A 82 -7.12 26.62 41.18
CA LYS A 82 -6.27 27.76 41.49
C LYS A 82 -4.79 27.37 41.54
N ASN A 83 -4.44 26.32 42.29
CA ASN A 83 -3.06 25.84 42.42
C ASN A 83 -2.49 25.40 41.06
N TYR A 84 -3.31 24.72 40.26
CA TYR A 84 -2.92 24.28 38.94
C TYR A 84 -2.73 25.45 37.96
N ARG A 85 -3.63 26.44 37.98
CA ARG A 85 -3.50 27.68 37.21
C ARG A 85 -2.23 28.44 37.57
N GLU A 86 -1.94 28.62 38.86
CA GLU A 86 -0.71 29.27 39.33
C GLU A 86 0.54 28.54 38.84
N LEU A 87 0.55 27.20 38.88
CA LEU A 87 1.65 26.38 38.39
C LEU A 87 1.87 26.55 36.88
N VAL A 88 0.79 26.49 36.08
CA VAL A 88 0.86 26.68 34.61
C VAL A 88 1.39 28.08 34.27
N CYS A 89 0.87 29.12 34.92
CA CYS A 89 1.35 30.49 34.74
C CYS A 89 2.83 30.63 35.13
N ARG A 90 3.26 30.02 36.22
CA ARG A 90 4.66 30.06 36.67
C ARG A 90 5.60 29.37 35.67
N MET A 91 5.20 28.21 35.12
CA MET A 91 5.97 27.52 34.09
C MET A 91 6.05 28.31 32.77
N PHE A 92 5.04 29.12 32.45
CA PHE A 92 5.07 30.01 31.28
C PHE A 92 6.03 31.21 31.48
N TRP A 93 5.92 31.91 32.61
CA TRP A 93 6.70 33.11 32.86
C TRP A 93 8.16 32.83 33.26
N LYS A 94 8.41 31.70 33.92
CA LYS A 94 9.73 31.33 34.46
C LYS A 94 10.11 29.87 34.16
N PRO A 95 10.17 29.45 32.88
CA PRO A 95 10.50 28.07 32.52
C PRO A 95 11.88 27.62 33.02
N GLU A 96 12.82 28.55 33.22
CA GLU A 96 14.15 28.30 33.78
C GLU A 96 14.13 27.76 35.22
N GLU A 97 13.08 28.02 36.00
CA GLU A 97 12.93 27.41 37.34
C GLU A 97 12.70 25.89 37.24
N PHE A 98 12.21 25.41 36.09
CA PHE A 98 11.81 24.01 35.89
C PHE A 98 12.79 23.24 35.03
N VAL A 99 13.51 23.87 34.10
CA VAL A 99 14.43 23.18 33.19
C VAL A 99 15.70 23.99 32.92
N ASN A 100 16.87 23.34 33.08
CA ASN A 100 18.18 23.89 32.68
C ASN A 100 18.48 23.55 31.21
N ALA A 101 17.56 23.92 30.32
CA ALA A 101 17.53 23.45 28.93
C ALA A 101 17.92 24.54 27.92
N SER A 102 18.09 24.11 26.67
CA SER A 102 18.29 25.01 25.52
C SER A 102 17.14 26.02 25.38
N ALA A 103 17.35 27.10 24.62
CA ALA A 103 16.31 28.10 24.37
C ALA A 103 15.03 27.47 23.78
N ASN A 104 15.18 26.55 22.82
CA ASN A 104 14.05 25.91 22.13
C ASN A 104 13.20 25.04 23.06
N GLU A 105 13.81 24.29 23.97
CA GLU A 105 13.10 23.47 24.96
C GLU A 105 12.28 24.34 25.92
N ARG A 106 12.82 25.52 26.30
CA ARG A 106 12.07 26.50 27.10
C ARG A 106 10.91 27.11 26.30
N ASP A 107 11.11 27.38 25.01
CA ASP A 107 10.05 27.90 24.14
C ASP A 107 8.94 26.88 23.88
N ILE A 108 9.26 25.58 23.80
CA ILE A 108 8.27 24.49 23.73
C ILE A 108 7.42 24.48 25.01
N ILE A 109 8.03 24.61 26.19
CA ILE A 109 7.28 24.71 27.46
C ILE A 109 6.36 25.94 27.42
N LYS A 110 6.90 27.11 27.08
CA LYS A 110 6.10 28.35 26.98
C LYS A 110 4.91 28.16 26.04
N LEU A 111 5.13 27.61 24.85
CA LEU A 111 4.07 27.38 23.87
C LEU A 111 2.99 26.43 24.41
N GLN A 112 3.38 25.29 24.99
CA GLN A 112 2.45 24.31 25.54
C GLN A 112 1.66 24.87 26.73
N ARG A 113 2.31 25.64 27.62
CA ARG A 113 1.63 26.26 28.77
C ARG A 113 0.70 27.38 28.32
N LEU A 114 1.11 28.18 27.35
CA LEU A 114 0.28 29.24 26.78
C LEU A 114 -0.95 28.67 26.06
N GLU A 115 -0.82 27.58 25.32
CA GLU A 115 -1.97 26.88 24.74
C GLU A 115 -2.97 26.44 25.79
N GLU A 116 -2.47 25.91 26.91
CA GLU A 116 -3.32 25.52 28.01
C GLU A 116 -4.01 26.73 28.68
N MET A 117 -3.30 27.84 28.85
CA MET A 117 -3.89 29.09 29.34
C MET A 117 -4.97 29.64 28.39
N VAL A 118 -4.77 29.56 27.07
CA VAL A 118 -5.76 29.97 26.06
C VAL A 118 -7.01 29.10 26.13
N ARG A 119 -6.85 27.76 26.15
CA ARG A 119 -7.98 26.82 26.17
C ARG A 119 -8.87 26.99 27.41
N ASN A 120 -8.28 27.36 28.54
CA ASN A 120 -8.99 27.58 29.81
C ASN A 120 -9.34 29.06 30.07
N GLN A 121 -9.09 29.97 29.12
CA GLN A 121 -9.34 31.41 29.26
C GLN A 121 -8.64 32.06 30.48
N TRP A 122 -7.41 31.62 30.79
CA TRP A 122 -6.65 32.11 31.95
C TRP A 122 -5.77 33.32 31.68
N ILE A 123 -5.71 33.79 30.43
CA ILE A 123 -4.94 34.99 30.04
C ILE A 123 -5.67 36.23 30.54
N THR A 124 -5.08 36.89 31.53
CA THR A 124 -5.62 38.13 32.12
C THR A 124 -4.79 39.37 31.77
N GLU A 125 -3.56 39.17 31.29
CA GLU A 125 -2.64 40.24 30.92
C GLU A 125 -2.71 40.53 29.41
N ASP A 126 -2.68 41.80 29.04
CA ASP A 126 -2.58 42.20 27.63
C ASP A 126 -1.11 42.22 27.21
N PHE A 127 -0.73 41.38 26.24
CA PHE A 127 0.67 41.26 25.84
C PHE A 127 1.11 42.46 25.00
N ASN A 128 2.37 42.84 25.14
CA ASN A 128 2.97 43.82 24.23
C ASN A 128 3.02 43.20 22.82
N ILE A 129 2.41 43.87 21.83
CA ILE A 129 2.31 43.37 20.45
C ILE A 129 3.65 43.15 19.74
N LEU A 130 4.75 43.68 20.29
CA LEU A 130 6.13 43.49 19.79
C LEU A 130 6.91 42.41 20.58
N SER A 131 6.34 41.84 21.64
CA SER A 131 7.05 40.85 22.46
C SER A 131 7.08 39.48 21.80
N PHE A 132 8.01 38.64 22.24
CA PHE A 132 8.07 37.24 21.81
C PHE A 132 6.81 36.47 22.24
N GLU A 133 6.24 36.79 23.40
CA GLU A 133 5.00 36.19 23.90
C GLU A 133 3.80 36.46 22.96
N SER A 134 3.76 37.62 22.28
CA SER A 134 2.73 37.91 21.27
C SER A 134 2.82 36.99 20.06
N ILE A 135 4.04 36.62 19.65
CA ILE A 135 4.29 35.66 18.56
C ILE A 135 3.83 34.27 18.99
N LEU A 136 4.20 33.83 20.19
CA LEU A 136 3.74 32.56 20.74
C LEU A 136 2.21 32.51 20.85
N LEU A 137 1.59 33.60 21.31
CA LEU A 137 0.13 33.71 21.41
C LEU A 137 -0.53 33.62 20.03
N ASN A 138 0.03 34.29 19.02
CA ASN A 138 -0.43 34.19 17.64
C ASN A 138 -0.41 32.75 17.13
N ARG A 139 0.68 32.01 17.39
CA ARG A 139 0.84 30.60 17.00
C ARG A 139 -0.08 29.65 17.74
N VAL A 140 -0.27 29.87 19.04
CA VAL A 140 -1.23 29.12 19.85
C VAL A 140 -2.64 29.31 19.30
N PHE A 141 -3.06 30.54 19.03
CA PHE A 141 -4.38 30.80 18.47
C PHE A 141 -4.57 30.14 17.10
N GLU A 142 -3.59 30.23 16.20
CA GLU A 142 -3.65 29.52 14.92
C GLU A 142 -3.83 28.01 15.12
N HIS A 143 -3.07 27.41 16.03
CA HIS A 143 -3.16 25.98 16.34
C HIS A 143 -4.54 25.60 16.89
N VAL A 144 -5.05 26.36 17.87
CA VAL A 144 -6.37 26.14 18.48
C VAL A 144 -7.48 26.27 17.43
N PHE A 145 -7.46 27.31 16.60
CA PHE A 145 -8.48 27.55 15.59
C PHE A 145 -8.43 26.53 14.45
N MET A 146 -7.26 26.08 14.04
CA MET A 146 -7.13 25.03 13.02
C MET A 146 -7.71 23.69 13.43
N ASN A 147 -7.72 23.39 14.72
CA ASN A 147 -8.23 22.14 15.27
C ASN A 147 -9.68 22.28 15.81
N SER A 148 -10.26 23.48 15.75
CA SER A 148 -11.63 23.73 16.20
C SER A 148 -12.64 23.23 15.17
N THR A 149 -13.74 22.64 15.65
CA THR A 149 -14.92 22.32 14.84
C THR A 149 -15.92 23.47 14.76
N ASP A 150 -15.76 24.49 15.61
CA ASP A 150 -16.70 25.60 15.74
C ASP A 150 -16.48 26.65 14.62
N PRO A 151 -17.55 27.28 14.12
CA PRO A 151 -17.44 28.38 13.16
C PRO A 151 -16.61 29.53 13.72
N LEU A 152 -15.57 29.93 12.99
CA LEU A 152 -14.74 31.07 13.36
C LEU A 152 -15.50 32.38 13.05
N LEU A 153 -15.91 33.09 14.10
CA LEU A 153 -16.51 34.42 14.00
C LEU A 153 -15.44 35.49 14.27
N LEU A 154 -15.41 36.52 13.42
CA LEU A 154 -14.57 37.70 13.60
C LEU A 154 -15.29 38.69 14.53
N ASP A 155 -14.58 39.17 15.55
CA ASP A 155 -15.14 40.10 16.52
C ASP A 155 -14.95 41.55 16.05
N ASN A 156 -15.95 42.40 16.29
CA ASN A 156 -15.96 43.76 15.76
C ASN A 156 -15.17 44.76 16.63
N LYS A 157 -14.65 44.33 17.78
CA LYS A 157 -13.94 45.22 18.72
C LYS A 157 -12.50 44.74 18.94
N LEU A 158 -11.54 45.54 18.46
CA LEU A 158 -10.10 45.37 18.72
C LEU A 158 -9.69 46.25 19.90
N ILE A 159 -10.06 45.87 21.12
CA ILE A 159 -9.86 46.71 22.32
C ILE A 159 -8.45 46.53 22.89
N THR A 160 -7.91 45.31 22.82
CA THR A 160 -6.61 44.94 23.39
C THR A 160 -5.64 44.43 22.32
N ASN A 161 -4.35 44.36 22.64
CA ASN A 161 -3.37 43.73 21.75
C ASN A 161 -3.68 42.24 21.56
N ASN A 162 -4.13 41.57 22.63
CA ASN A 162 -4.57 40.17 22.55
C ASN A 162 -5.74 39.96 21.58
N ASP A 163 -6.73 40.86 21.56
CA ASP A 163 -7.84 40.83 20.59
C ASP A 163 -7.33 40.97 19.15
N THR A 164 -6.33 41.83 18.96
CA THR A 164 -5.67 42.04 17.66
C THR A 164 -4.95 40.78 17.20
N ILE A 165 -4.14 40.18 18.09
CA ILE A 165 -3.42 38.94 17.81
C ILE A 165 -4.39 37.80 17.48
N GLN A 166 -5.47 37.66 18.26
CA GLN A 166 -6.51 36.65 18.06
C GLN A 166 -7.20 36.83 16.71
N THR A 167 -7.54 38.07 16.35
CA THR A 167 -8.21 38.39 15.08
C THR A 167 -7.31 38.09 13.89
N ILE A 168 -6.03 38.48 13.94
CA ILE A 168 -5.03 38.12 12.92
C ILE A 168 -4.95 36.60 12.76
N SER A 169 -4.84 35.84 13.86
CA SER A 169 -4.80 34.38 13.81
C SER A 169 -6.06 33.76 13.18
N LYS A 170 -7.27 34.26 13.51
CA LYS A 170 -8.53 33.77 12.90
C LYS A 170 -8.55 33.99 11.39
N ILE A 171 -8.21 35.20 10.93
CA ILE A 171 -8.19 35.54 9.50
C ILE A 171 -7.19 34.64 8.76
N LYS A 172 -5.98 34.45 9.30
CA LYS A 172 -4.97 33.57 8.72
C LYS A 172 -5.50 32.13 8.59
N VAL A 173 -6.11 31.59 9.64
CA VAL A 173 -6.67 30.22 9.62
C VAL A 173 -7.81 30.07 8.60
N MET A 174 -8.70 31.06 8.51
CA MET A 174 -9.79 31.05 7.53
C MET A 174 -9.26 31.11 6.09
N LEU A 175 -8.23 31.93 5.83
CA LEU A 175 -7.59 32.05 4.52
C LEU A 175 -6.84 30.78 4.11
N ILE A 176 -6.18 30.10 5.05
CA ILE A 176 -5.34 28.92 4.77
C ILE A 176 -6.09 27.81 4.03
N LYS A 177 -7.36 27.54 4.37
CA LYS A 177 -8.16 26.52 3.67
C LYS A 177 -8.30 26.85 2.18
N HIS A 178 -8.57 28.10 1.86
CA HIS A 178 -8.71 28.57 0.48
C HIS A 178 -7.36 28.63 -0.24
N ILE A 179 -6.29 29.01 0.45
CA ILE A 179 -4.93 29.02 -0.10
C ILE A 179 -4.51 27.62 -0.55
N TYR A 180 -4.65 26.61 0.31
CA TYR A 180 -4.32 25.22 -0.05
C TYR A 180 -5.18 24.73 -1.22
N TRP A 181 -6.49 24.99 -1.17
CA TRP A 181 -7.40 24.62 -2.25
C TRP A 181 -6.97 25.27 -3.58
N MET A 182 -6.68 26.57 -3.57
CA MET A 182 -6.24 27.30 -4.77
C MET A 182 -4.90 26.77 -5.28
N ALA A 183 -3.92 26.55 -4.41
CA ALA A 183 -2.63 26.00 -4.82
C ALA A 183 -2.77 24.60 -5.46
N GLU A 184 -3.70 23.77 -4.98
CA GLU A 184 -3.89 22.42 -5.52
C GLU A 184 -4.70 22.39 -6.83
N HIS A 185 -5.73 23.24 -6.96
CA HIS A 185 -6.74 23.12 -8.01
C HIS A 185 -6.67 24.22 -9.08
N VAL A 186 -5.96 25.32 -8.84
CA VAL A 186 -5.94 26.44 -9.77
C VAL A 186 -4.76 26.30 -10.73
N ARG A 187 -5.09 26.28 -12.02
CA ARG A 187 -4.13 26.32 -13.12
C ARG A 187 -4.27 27.66 -13.82
N PRO A 188 -3.17 28.39 -14.08
CA PRO A 188 -3.24 29.71 -14.71
C PRO A 188 -4.00 29.76 -16.04
N SER A 189 -4.01 28.68 -16.81
CA SER A 189 -4.73 28.59 -18.10
C SER A 189 -6.22 28.34 -18.01
N GLU A 190 -6.70 27.88 -16.86
CA GLU A 190 -8.10 27.49 -16.65
C GLU A 190 -8.85 28.55 -15.84
N ILE A 191 -8.19 29.66 -15.48
CA ILE A 191 -8.71 30.73 -14.62
C ILE A 191 -10.08 31.23 -15.11
N GLU A 192 -10.22 31.51 -16.40
CA GLU A 192 -11.46 32.08 -16.98
C GLU A 192 -12.69 31.19 -16.79
N ASN A 193 -12.50 29.87 -16.72
CA ASN A 193 -13.59 28.89 -16.62
C ASN A 193 -13.66 28.20 -15.25
N ASN A 194 -12.86 28.65 -14.26
CA ASN A 194 -12.77 28.01 -12.97
C ASN A 194 -13.78 28.61 -11.98
N HIS A 195 -15.02 28.11 -11.99
CA HIS A 195 -16.06 28.56 -11.06
C HIS A 195 -15.66 28.42 -9.58
N GLY A 196 -14.96 27.35 -9.23
CA GLY A 196 -14.47 27.15 -7.86
C GLY A 196 -13.46 28.21 -7.42
N LEU A 197 -12.64 28.72 -8.34
CA LEU A 197 -11.69 29.81 -8.07
C LEU A 197 -12.44 31.09 -7.72
N PHE A 198 -13.46 31.48 -8.48
CA PHE A 198 -14.22 32.69 -8.18
C PHE A 198 -15.05 32.56 -6.90
N GLU A 199 -15.56 31.38 -6.58
CA GLU A 199 -16.17 31.09 -5.28
C GLU A 199 -15.16 31.23 -4.13
N ALA A 200 -13.95 30.67 -4.29
CA ALA A 200 -12.88 30.81 -3.32
C ALA A 200 -12.45 32.28 -3.16
N LEU A 201 -12.29 33.03 -4.25
CA LEU A 201 -11.96 34.45 -4.24
C LEU A 201 -13.06 35.29 -3.59
N GLY A 202 -14.33 34.96 -3.83
CA GLY A 202 -15.48 35.61 -3.19
C GLY A 202 -15.48 35.44 -1.66
N ASN A 203 -15.04 34.28 -1.18
CA ASN A 203 -14.87 34.02 0.26
C ASN A 203 -13.59 34.65 0.84
N VAL A 204 -12.53 34.74 0.04
CA VAL A 204 -11.22 35.32 0.44
C VAL A 204 -11.26 36.84 0.48
N THR A 205 -12.01 37.48 -0.41
CA THR A 205 -12.02 38.95 -0.56
C THR A 205 -12.42 39.67 0.73
N PRO A 206 -13.54 39.34 1.40
CA PRO A 206 -13.92 39.99 2.66
C PRO A 206 -12.89 39.79 3.79
N LEU A 207 -12.15 38.69 3.75
CA LEU A 207 -11.11 38.40 4.75
C LEU A 207 -9.85 39.21 4.46
N LEU A 208 -9.49 39.37 3.19
CA LEU A 208 -8.35 40.18 2.77
C LEU A 208 -8.60 41.67 2.94
N THR A 209 -9.84 42.16 2.92
CA THR A 209 -10.20 43.59 3.13
C THR A 209 -10.52 43.94 4.57
N TYR A 210 -10.41 42.97 5.49
CA TYR A 210 -10.89 43.14 6.87
C TYR A 210 -10.26 44.34 7.60
N PHE A 211 -8.98 44.66 7.31
CA PHE A 211 -8.28 45.76 7.95
C PHE A 211 -8.29 47.07 7.14
N ASP A 212 -8.90 47.15 5.95
CA ASP A 212 -8.86 48.35 5.09
C ASP A 212 -9.27 49.62 5.86
N ASP A 213 -10.42 49.59 6.53
CA ASP A 213 -10.93 50.73 7.30
C ASP A 213 -10.41 50.78 8.75
N ARG A 214 -9.63 49.79 9.18
CA ARG A 214 -9.22 49.62 10.59
C ARG A 214 -7.75 49.90 10.84
N ASN A 215 -6.86 49.38 9.98
CA ASN A 215 -5.41 49.55 10.07
C ASN A 215 -4.73 49.18 8.74
N GLU A 216 -4.39 50.19 7.94
CA GLU A 216 -3.71 50.02 6.65
C GLU A 216 -2.37 49.26 6.74
N ARG A 217 -1.67 49.32 7.88
CA ARG A 217 -0.39 48.62 8.05
C ARG A 217 -0.57 47.12 8.28
N TYR A 218 -1.62 46.73 9.01
CA TYR A 218 -1.96 45.32 9.20
C TYR A 218 -2.52 44.72 7.92
N GLN A 219 -3.25 45.53 7.17
CA GLN A 219 -3.75 45.21 5.85
C GLN A 219 -2.61 44.88 4.88
N HIS A 220 -1.58 45.74 4.82
CA HIS A 220 -0.36 45.48 4.03
C HIS A 220 0.30 44.15 4.42
N SER A 221 0.53 43.92 5.71
CA SER A 221 1.16 42.68 6.17
C SER A 221 0.34 41.42 5.91
N LEU A 222 -1.00 41.52 5.96
CA LEU A 222 -1.90 40.43 5.60
C LEU A 222 -1.77 40.08 4.11
N HIS A 223 -1.71 41.08 3.24
CA HIS A 223 -1.55 40.93 1.79
C HIS A 223 -0.20 40.29 1.44
N VAL A 224 0.89 40.79 2.03
CA VAL A 224 2.22 40.21 1.87
C VAL A 224 2.24 38.76 2.36
N TRP A 225 1.68 38.47 3.54
CA TRP A 225 1.60 37.11 4.07
C TRP A 225 0.79 36.17 3.17
N PHE A 226 -0.33 36.64 2.62
CA PHE A 226 -1.18 35.86 1.72
C PHE A 226 -0.41 35.43 0.46
N LEU A 227 0.25 36.36 -0.21
CA LEU A 227 1.09 36.05 -1.39
C LEU A 227 2.26 35.13 -1.03
N LYS A 228 2.86 35.36 0.13
CA LYS A 228 3.96 34.56 0.66
C LYS A 228 3.55 33.11 0.92
N GLN A 229 2.30 32.81 1.26
CA GLN A 229 1.84 31.42 1.35
C GLN A 229 1.90 30.71 -0.02
N PHE A 230 1.44 31.37 -1.09
CA PHE A 230 1.51 30.81 -2.44
C PHE A 230 2.94 30.69 -2.96
N TYR A 231 3.78 31.68 -2.66
CA TYR A 231 5.20 31.61 -2.96
C TYR A 231 5.87 30.37 -2.35
N VAL A 232 5.58 30.08 -1.08
CA VAL A 232 6.10 28.86 -0.41
C VAL A 232 5.55 27.58 -1.07
N LEU A 233 4.26 27.55 -1.43
CA LEU A 233 3.61 26.35 -1.97
C LEU A 233 3.95 26.07 -3.45
N LYS A 234 4.04 27.11 -4.28
CA LYS A 234 4.07 27.02 -5.76
C LYS A 234 5.20 27.79 -6.44
N GLY A 235 5.94 28.61 -5.69
CA GLY A 235 6.97 29.49 -6.26
C GLY A 235 6.41 30.82 -6.75
N MET A 236 7.32 31.73 -7.11
CA MET A 236 6.96 33.11 -7.47
C MET A 236 6.31 33.18 -8.85
N ASP A 237 6.74 32.35 -9.80
CA ASP A 237 6.22 32.31 -11.17
C ASP A 237 4.71 32.00 -11.19
N TRP A 238 4.31 30.94 -10.47
CA TRP A 238 2.90 30.57 -10.36
C TRP A 238 2.10 31.66 -9.61
N THR A 239 2.64 32.14 -8.48
CA THR A 239 1.96 33.15 -7.65
C THR A 239 1.68 34.41 -8.45
N ARG A 240 2.68 34.89 -9.19
CA ARG A 240 2.53 36.02 -10.11
C ARG A 240 1.49 35.73 -11.19
N SER A 241 1.63 34.61 -11.92
CA SER A 241 0.77 34.29 -13.06
C SER A 241 -0.72 34.23 -12.70
N VAL A 242 -1.06 33.78 -11.50
CA VAL A 242 -2.44 33.77 -11.01
C VAL A 242 -2.89 35.19 -10.65
N PHE A 243 -2.20 35.87 -9.73
CA PHE A 243 -2.69 37.12 -9.16
C PHE A 243 -2.55 38.34 -10.09
N THR A 244 -1.83 38.24 -11.20
CA THR A 244 -1.81 39.26 -12.26
C THR A 244 -2.76 38.97 -13.43
N HIS A 245 -3.47 37.84 -13.41
CA HIS A 245 -4.37 37.46 -14.50
C HIS A 245 -5.51 38.48 -14.67
N PRO A 246 -5.78 38.98 -15.89
CA PRO A 246 -6.79 40.01 -16.13
C PRO A 246 -8.17 39.66 -15.54
N THR A 247 -8.64 38.43 -15.72
CA THR A 247 -9.93 37.98 -15.19
C THR A 247 -10.00 37.96 -13.66
N ILE A 248 -8.91 37.67 -12.95
CA ILE A 248 -8.89 37.75 -11.47
C ILE A 248 -8.92 39.20 -11.03
N HIS A 249 -8.14 40.05 -11.70
CA HIS A 249 -8.09 41.48 -11.45
C HIS A 249 -9.47 42.12 -11.66
N ASP A 250 -10.16 41.81 -12.76
CA ASP A 250 -11.47 42.41 -13.07
C ASP A 250 -12.60 41.95 -12.12
N ASN A 251 -12.44 40.79 -11.48
CA ASN A 251 -13.44 40.22 -10.57
C ASN A 251 -13.11 40.41 -9.08
N CYS A 252 -11.90 40.84 -8.72
CA CYS A 252 -11.48 41.01 -7.34
C CYS A 252 -10.78 42.36 -7.13
N HIS A 253 -11.55 43.35 -6.67
CA HIS A 253 -11.10 44.74 -6.51
C HIS A 253 -9.88 44.92 -5.59
N VAL A 254 -9.64 44.01 -4.65
CA VAL A 254 -8.43 44.00 -3.78
C VAL A 254 -7.15 43.96 -4.60
N PHE A 255 -7.17 43.24 -5.72
CA PHE A 255 -6.06 43.13 -6.65
C PHE A 255 -6.01 44.26 -7.69
N VAL A 256 -6.99 45.18 -7.68
CA VAL A 256 -7.08 46.35 -8.59
C VAL A 256 -6.53 47.61 -7.91
N THR A 257 -6.88 47.88 -6.66
CA THR A 257 -6.52 49.13 -5.98
C THR A 257 -5.12 49.11 -5.37
N ASN A 258 -4.69 47.98 -4.79
CA ASN A 258 -3.39 47.89 -4.10
C ASN A 258 -2.26 47.31 -4.98
N TYR A 259 -2.60 46.71 -6.12
CA TYR A 259 -1.66 46.03 -7.03
C TYR A 259 -1.62 46.60 -8.45
N SER A 260 -2.37 47.68 -8.74
CA SER A 260 -2.29 48.36 -10.03
C SER A 260 -0.94 49.05 -10.26
N ASP A 261 -0.35 49.64 -9.21
CA ASP A 261 1.03 50.16 -9.26
C ASP A 261 2.05 49.03 -9.40
N PHE A 262 1.83 47.90 -8.72
CA PHE A 262 2.61 46.67 -8.91
C PHE A 262 2.57 46.23 -10.38
N LYS A 263 1.40 46.14 -11.02
CA LYS A 263 1.25 45.81 -12.45
C LYS A 263 1.91 46.85 -13.38
N LYS A 264 1.78 48.14 -13.09
CA LYS A 264 2.35 49.24 -13.91
C LYS A 264 3.88 49.28 -13.83
N GLN A 265 4.45 49.14 -12.64
CA GLN A 265 5.90 49.14 -12.41
C GLN A 265 6.56 47.84 -12.91
N LEU A 266 5.84 46.71 -12.83
CA LEU A 266 6.21 45.43 -13.45
C LEU A 266 6.35 45.56 -14.97
N LEU A 267 5.44 46.29 -15.62
CA LEU A 267 5.49 46.56 -17.07
C LEU A 267 6.67 47.49 -17.44
N THR A 268 6.97 48.52 -16.63
CA THR A 268 8.04 49.50 -16.92
C THR A 268 9.46 48.95 -16.67
N GLY A 269 9.65 48.07 -15.67
CA GLY A 269 10.94 47.40 -15.45
C GLY A 269 11.34 46.45 -16.59
N LEU A 270 10.36 45.92 -17.32
CA LEU A 270 10.57 45.01 -18.46
C LEU A 270 10.90 45.74 -19.77
N GLU A 271 10.54 47.01 -19.92
CA GLU A 271 10.74 47.81 -21.15
C GLU A 271 12.20 48.30 -21.36
N THR A 272 13.05 48.28 -20.33
CA THR A 272 14.39 48.92 -20.36
C THR A 272 15.58 47.97 -20.46
N GLY A 273 15.34 46.68 -20.71
CA GLY A 273 16.34 45.60 -20.81
C GLY A 273 17.44 45.82 -21.87
N ALA A 274 18.47 46.59 -21.54
CA ALA A 274 19.63 46.83 -22.39
C ALA A 274 20.75 45.82 -22.09
N PHE A 275 20.88 44.77 -22.93
CA PHE A 275 22.09 43.94 -23.01
C PHE A 275 23.03 44.46 -24.10
N ASN A 276 24.32 44.57 -23.77
CA ASN A 276 25.37 45.01 -24.70
C ASN A 276 25.82 43.81 -25.57
N LEU A 277 25.61 43.90 -26.89
CA LEU A 277 25.67 42.80 -27.87
C LEU A 277 27.08 42.43 -28.40
N ASN A 278 28.17 42.90 -27.79
CA ASN A 278 29.53 42.63 -28.31
C ASN A 278 30.22 41.45 -27.60
N TYR A 279 29.70 40.22 -27.74
CA TYR A 279 30.39 39.00 -27.28
C TYR A 279 31.12 38.29 -28.44
N ASN A 280 32.45 38.37 -28.44
CA ASN A 280 33.36 37.75 -29.43
C ASN A 280 34.07 36.47 -28.91
N GLY A 281 33.41 35.65 -28.07
CA GLY A 281 34.02 34.48 -27.41
C GLY A 281 33.96 33.15 -28.20
N ASP A 282 34.85 32.21 -27.80
CA ASP A 282 35.09 30.88 -28.40
C ASP A 282 33.87 29.92 -28.45
N HIS A 283 33.80 29.08 -29.49
CA HIS A 283 32.71 28.18 -29.89
C HIS A 283 32.26 27.20 -28.79
N LYS A 284 33.15 26.84 -27.84
CA LYS A 284 32.82 25.96 -26.70
C LYS A 284 31.94 26.63 -25.64
N ASN A 285 31.85 27.95 -25.65
CA ASN A 285 31.07 28.72 -24.68
C ASN A 285 29.68 29.11 -25.21
N PHE A 286 29.44 29.02 -26.53
CA PHE A 286 28.22 29.50 -27.17
C PHE A 286 26.97 28.64 -26.90
N ILE A 287 27.08 27.30 -26.88
CA ILE A 287 25.93 26.43 -26.55
C ILE A 287 25.49 26.61 -25.09
N PRO A 288 26.39 26.62 -24.09
CA PRO A 288 26.04 26.98 -22.72
C PRO A 288 25.45 28.38 -22.60
N LEU A 289 25.93 29.38 -23.36
CA LEU A 289 25.38 30.73 -23.39
C LEU A 289 24.00 30.82 -24.05
N LEU A 290 23.75 30.09 -25.15
CA LEU A 290 22.45 30.05 -25.81
C LEU A 290 21.42 29.29 -24.97
N VAL A 291 21.85 28.21 -24.32
CA VAL A 291 21.06 27.47 -23.33
C VAL A 291 20.78 28.37 -22.13
N CYS A 292 21.79 29.03 -21.53
CA CYS A 292 21.59 30.02 -20.47
C CYS A 292 20.62 31.12 -20.91
N SER A 293 20.78 31.73 -22.08
CA SER A 293 19.88 32.78 -22.58
C SER A 293 18.43 32.29 -22.78
N LEU A 294 18.22 31.03 -23.16
CA LEU A 294 16.89 30.43 -23.34
C LEU A 294 16.30 29.84 -22.03
N THR A 295 17.13 29.58 -21.02
CA THR A 295 16.72 29.04 -19.71
C THR A 295 16.64 30.10 -18.61
N ILE A 296 17.33 31.24 -18.75
CA ILE A 296 17.36 32.36 -17.78
C ILE A 296 16.22 33.36 -18.06
N VAL A 297 15.77 33.50 -19.31
CA VAL A 297 14.64 34.41 -19.61
C VAL A 297 13.33 33.80 -19.13
N ASN A 298 12.70 34.47 -18.16
CA ASN A 298 11.50 34.00 -17.50
C ASN A 298 10.28 34.02 -18.44
N LEU A 299 10.11 32.95 -19.22
CA LEU A 299 9.05 32.73 -20.22
C LEU A 299 7.60 32.65 -19.68
N SER A 300 7.34 32.88 -18.39
CA SER A 300 6.01 32.74 -17.78
C SER A 300 5.05 33.90 -18.11
N ASP A 301 5.53 35.06 -18.54
CA ASP A 301 4.70 36.27 -18.73
C ASP A 301 4.10 36.49 -20.13
N PHE A 302 4.24 35.56 -21.07
CA PHE A 302 4.45 36.04 -22.43
C PHE A 302 3.52 35.50 -23.54
N LYS A 303 2.28 35.07 -23.29
CA LYS A 303 1.41 34.64 -24.41
C LYS A 303 1.14 35.73 -25.47
N GLU A 304 1.00 37.00 -25.07
CA GLU A 304 0.85 38.12 -26.02
C GLU A 304 2.17 38.86 -26.30
N TYR A 305 3.10 38.88 -25.34
CA TYR A 305 4.35 39.63 -25.48
C TYR A 305 5.58 38.79 -25.85
N VAL A 306 5.60 37.45 -25.79
CA VAL A 306 6.64 36.65 -26.48
C VAL A 306 6.35 36.72 -27.97
N TYR A 307 5.09 36.90 -28.37
CA TYR A 307 4.79 37.29 -29.73
C TYR A 307 5.52 38.59 -30.08
N ILE A 308 5.57 39.60 -29.18
CA ILE A 308 6.26 40.92 -29.32
C ILE A 308 7.77 40.88 -29.01
N TYR A 309 8.27 40.01 -28.15
CA TYR A 309 9.67 39.94 -27.73
C TYR A 309 10.44 38.97 -28.63
N LEU A 310 9.82 37.86 -29.07
CA LEU A 310 10.21 37.21 -30.33
C LEU A 310 9.87 38.12 -31.52
N PHE A 311 8.85 39.00 -31.53
CA PHE A 311 8.77 40.03 -32.59
C PHE A 311 10.00 40.95 -32.54
N PHE A 312 10.54 41.33 -31.39
CA PHE A 312 11.73 42.19 -31.35
C PHE A 312 13.03 41.42 -31.59
N PHE A 313 13.14 40.16 -31.14
CA PHE A 313 14.32 39.28 -31.33
C PHE A 313 14.31 38.52 -32.67
N VAL A 314 13.14 38.28 -33.27
CA VAL A 314 12.87 37.51 -34.51
C VAL A 314 12.27 38.39 -35.63
N ASN A 315 11.50 39.46 -35.35
CA ASN A 315 11.11 40.51 -36.34
C ASN A 315 12.00 41.77 -36.34
N GLY A 316 13.12 41.78 -35.63
CA GLY A 316 14.32 42.28 -36.29
C GLY A 316 14.55 41.37 -37.49
N ALA A 317 13.93 41.67 -38.64
CA ALA A 317 13.74 40.80 -39.81
C ALA A 317 15.03 40.19 -40.44
N PHE A 318 16.17 40.44 -39.80
CA PHE A 318 17.47 39.83 -40.04
C PHE A 318 17.76 38.62 -39.12
N LEU A 319 17.52 38.67 -37.80
CA LEU A 319 18.14 37.74 -36.84
C LEU A 319 17.45 36.36 -36.66
N GLY A 320 16.15 36.22 -36.90
CA GLY A 320 15.47 34.91 -36.79
C GLY A 320 15.91 33.90 -37.86
N LYS A 321 16.10 34.41 -39.09
CA LYS A 321 16.79 33.67 -40.16
C LYS A 321 18.25 33.51 -39.81
N ASP A 322 18.93 34.53 -39.29
CA ASP A 322 20.36 34.45 -39.00
C ASP A 322 20.71 33.51 -37.83
N LEU A 323 19.90 33.34 -36.77
CA LEU A 323 20.16 32.37 -35.70
C LEU A 323 19.88 30.93 -36.15
N GLN A 324 18.78 30.73 -36.88
CA GLN A 324 18.47 29.44 -37.50
C GLN A 324 19.54 29.06 -38.53
N ASN A 325 19.93 30.00 -39.39
CA ASN A 325 21.01 29.85 -40.35
C ASN A 325 22.34 29.69 -39.63
N TYR A 326 22.64 30.41 -38.54
CA TYR A 326 23.87 30.28 -37.77
C TYR A 326 23.99 28.91 -37.11
N LEU A 327 22.92 28.39 -36.50
CA LEU A 327 22.90 27.03 -35.94
C LEU A 327 23.07 25.95 -37.02
N LEU A 328 22.49 26.17 -38.21
CA LEU A 328 22.60 25.28 -39.37
C LEU A 328 23.97 25.37 -40.07
N GLU A 329 24.54 26.57 -40.21
CA GLU A 329 25.80 26.88 -40.90
C GLU A 329 27.02 26.51 -40.05
N ARG A 330 26.93 26.66 -38.72
CA ARG A 330 28.01 26.32 -37.80
C ARG A 330 28.07 24.83 -37.42
N LYS A 331 27.18 23.98 -37.96
CA LYS A 331 27.10 22.52 -37.67
C LYS A 331 27.07 22.20 -36.16
N VAL A 332 26.45 23.08 -35.37
CA VAL A 332 26.35 22.93 -33.92
C VAL A 332 25.43 21.76 -33.55
N LEU A 333 24.37 21.57 -34.35
CA LEU A 333 23.46 20.43 -34.27
C LEU A 333 24.02 19.31 -35.14
N GLN A 334 24.18 18.13 -34.56
CA GLN A 334 24.88 17.00 -35.17
C GLN A 334 23.90 16.05 -35.88
N SER A 335 22.60 16.11 -35.53
CA SER A 335 21.59 15.27 -36.17
C SER A 335 20.42 16.08 -36.78
N GLU A 336 19.75 15.45 -37.76
CA GLU A 336 18.55 15.97 -38.38
C GLU A 336 17.41 16.12 -37.36
N VAL A 337 17.37 15.26 -36.34
CA VAL A 337 16.39 15.28 -35.26
C VAL A 337 16.49 16.56 -34.44
N GLU A 338 17.70 16.92 -34.03
CA GLU A 338 17.99 18.13 -33.25
C GLU A 338 17.66 19.38 -34.08
N THR A 339 18.04 19.35 -35.35
CA THR A 339 17.72 20.41 -36.30
C THR A 339 16.21 20.59 -36.47
N ASN A 340 15.46 19.49 -36.62
CA ASN A 340 14.01 19.51 -36.76
C ASN A 340 13.31 19.91 -35.46
N PHE A 341 13.86 19.55 -34.28
CA PHE A 341 13.37 20.03 -32.99
C PHE A 341 13.49 21.56 -32.89
N CYS A 342 14.70 22.09 -33.14
CA CYS A 342 14.96 23.53 -33.11
C CYS A 342 14.10 24.27 -34.13
N LYS A 343 13.91 23.70 -35.34
CA LYS A 343 12.97 24.24 -36.34
C LYS A 343 11.52 24.17 -35.87
N ALA A 344 11.08 23.08 -35.26
CA ALA A 344 9.72 22.91 -34.77
C ALA A 344 9.39 23.92 -33.65
N MET A 345 10.34 24.16 -32.76
CA MET A 345 10.20 25.11 -31.65
C MET A 345 10.36 26.58 -32.08
N MET A 346 11.18 26.88 -33.10
CA MET A 346 11.44 28.25 -33.58
C MET A 346 10.60 28.67 -34.80
N SER A 347 9.94 27.75 -35.51
CA SER A 347 9.18 28.10 -36.72
C SER A 347 7.72 28.46 -36.43
N LEU A 348 7.24 29.52 -37.10
CA LEU A 348 5.82 29.89 -37.18
C LEU A 348 4.94 28.88 -37.98
N ARG A 349 5.53 27.86 -38.63
CA ARG A 349 4.80 26.93 -39.53
C ARG A 349 4.23 25.70 -38.81
N ARG A 350 3.04 25.29 -39.27
CA ARG A 350 2.08 24.34 -38.68
C ARG A 350 2.54 22.87 -38.80
N SER A 351 3.17 22.33 -37.76
CA SER A 351 3.34 20.89 -37.56
C SER A 351 2.43 20.41 -36.41
N PRO A 352 1.59 19.38 -36.59
CA PRO A 352 0.64 18.89 -35.57
C PRO A 352 1.29 18.29 -34.29
N SER A 353 2.47 17.66 -34.38
CA SER A 353 3.24 17.19 -33.19
C SER A 353 3.85 18.32 -32.41
N ALA A 354 4.41 19.31 -33.11
CA ALA A 354 5.00 20.50 -32.50
C ALA A 354 3.93 21.42 -31.91
N GLU A 355 2.67 21.28 -32.36
CA GLU A 355 1.52 22.08 -31.92
C GLU A 355 1.28 21.99 -30.40
N ALA A 356 1.65 20.87 -29.77
CA ALA A 356 1.58 20.66 -28.32
C ALA A 356 2.72 21.32 -27.52
N TYR A 357 3.84 21.67 -28.17
CA TYR A 357 5.02 22.30 -27.55
C TYR A 357 5.20 23.76 -27.98
N ARG A 358 4.24 24.32 -28.71
CA ARG A 358 4.22 25.75 -29.06
C ARG A 358 3.99 26.60 -27.83
N LEU A 359 4.83 27.61 -27.65
CA LEU A 359 4.68 28.67 -26.64
C LEU A 359 3.25 29.25 -26.61
N GLU A 360 2.61 29.40 -27.77
CA GLU A 360 1.24 29.93 -27.93
C GLU A 360 0.13 29.03 -27.36
N ARG A 361 0.36 27.71 -27.21
CA ARG A 361 -0.64 26.72 -26.75
C ARG A 361 -0.24 25.96 -25.49
N MET A 362 0.86 26.33 -24.83
CA MET A 362 1.20 25.80 -23.51
C MET A 362 0.04 26.06 -22.54
N GLN A 363 -0.42 24.99 -21.89
CA GLN A 363 -1.61 25.00 -21.06
C GLN A 363 -1.25 25.15 -19.58
N ASP A 364 -0.01 25.00 -19.13
CA ASP A 364 0.32 25.23 -17.72
C ASP A 364 1.81 25.59 -17.53
N SER A 365 2.18 25.99 -16.31
CA SER A 365 3.57 26.27 -15.91
C SER A 365 4.49 25.07 -16.16
N LEU A 366 3.98 23.85 -16.02
CA LEU A 366 4.75 22.62 -16.23
C LEU A 366 5.15 22.43 -17.69
N ASP A 367 4.33 22.81 -18.67
CA ASP A 367 4.71 22.77 -20.08
C ASP A 367 5.94 23.65 -20.37
N VAL A 368 5.98 24.84 -19.76
CA VAL A 368 7.11 25.77 -19.88
C VAL A 368 8.36 25.16 -19.24
N ILE A 369 8.22 24.58 -18.05
CA ILE A 369 9.33 23.90 -17.35
C ILE A 369 9.84 22.72 -18.18
N MET A 370 8.95 21.88 -18.73
CA MET A 370 9.35 20.75 -19.57
C MET A 370 10.11 21.22 -20.82
N ALA A 371 9.65 22.29 -21.47
CA ALA A 371 10.36 22.87 -22.61
C ALA A 371 11.75 23.39 -22.23
N ARG A 372 11.87 24.13 -21.11
CA ARG A 372 13.15 24.62 -20.57
C ARG A 372 14.13 23.47 -20.29
N LEU A 373 13.65 22.41 -19.63
CA LEU A 373 14.44 21.23 -19.34
C LEU A 373 14.85 20.46 -20.61
N CYS A 374 13.96 20.36 -21.61
CA CYS A 374 14.29 19.75 -22.90
C CYS A 374 15.40 20.52 -23.63
N PHE A 375 15.32 21.86 -23.68
CA PHE A 375 16.37 22.68 -24.29
C PHE A 375 17.69 22.59 -23.53
N HIS A 376 17.66 22.64 -22.21
CA HIS A 376 18.87 22.50 -21.41
C HIS A 376 19.49 21.13 -21.63
N PHE A 377 18.71 20.06 -21.52
CA PHE A 377 19.25 18.72 -21.66
C PHE A 377 19.76 18.47 -23.08
N LEU A 378 19.09 18.98 -24.12
CA LEU A 378 19.59 18.94 -25.48
C LEU A 378 20.98 19.57 -25.61
N GLY A 379 21.20 20.72 -24.95
CA GLY A 379 22.52 21.37 -24.88
C GLY A 379 23.55 20.53 -24.15
N ILE A 380 23.19 19.93 -23.02
CA ILE A 380 24.06 19.03 -22.26
C ILE A 380 24.43 17.79 -23.08
N LEU A 381 23.48 17.21 -23.84
CA LEU A 381 23.73 16.06 -24.72
C LEU A 381 24.77 16.36 -25.82
N GLN A 382 25.00 17.63 -26.17
CA GLN A 382 26.09 18.02 -27.09
C GLN A 382 27.47 18.01 -26.44
N THR A 383 27.54 18.13 -25.11
CA THR A 383 28.79 18.15 -24.34
C THR A 383 29.14 16.77 -23.76
N MET A 384 28.15 15.89 -23.65
CA MET A 384 28.36 14.50 -23.24
C MET A 384 28.99 13.67 -24.36
N ASN A 385 29.92 12.79 -23.99
CA ASN A 385 30.39 11.71 -24.84
C ASN A 385 29.20 10.80 -25.25
N LYS A 386 29.44 9.86 -26.19
CA LYS A 386 28.40 8.92 -26.65
C LYS A 386 27.65 8.34 -25.45
N ASN A 387 26.32 8.41 -25.46
CA ASN A 387 25.53 8.08 -24.27
C ASN A 387 24.15 7.49 -24.63
N PRO A 388 23.50 6.74 -23.72
CA PRO A 388 22.21 6.11 -23.98
C PRO A 388 21.06 7.11 -24.21
N PHE A 389 21.13 8.31 -23.63
CA PHE A 389 20.10 9.34 -23.79
C PHE A 389 20.10 9.94 -25.21
N ARG A 390 21.30 10.14 -25.76
CA ARG A 390 21.49 10.52 -27.17
C ARG A 390 21.03 9.41 -28.11
N MET A 391 21.27 8.14 -27.76
CA MET A 391 20.72 7.00 -28.51
C MET A 391 19.18 6.99 -28.49
N LEU A 392 18.54 7.37 -27.38
CA LEU A 392 17.07 7.50 -27.32
C LEU A 392 16.54 8.61 -28.24
N LEU A 393 17.28 9.71 -28.36
CA LEU A 393 16.96 10.82 -29.25
C LEU A 393 17.12 10.43 -30.73
N GLU A 394 18.23 9.77 -31.08
CA GLU A 394 18.59 9.48 -32.48
C GLU A 394 17.96 8.18 -33.00
N ASP A 395 17.98 7.11 -32.21
CA ASP A 395 17.47 5.78 -32.57
C ASP A 395 16.81 5.04 -31.39
N PRO A 396 15.58 5.43 -30.98
CA PRO A 396 14.89 4.82 -29.84
C PRO A 396 14.57 3.33 -30.04
N GLU A 397 14.61 2.82 -31.27
CA GLU A 397 14.39 1.40 -31.58
C GLU A 397 15.51 0.48 -31.09
N ALA A 398 16.73 1.00 -30.87
CA ALA A 398 17.81 0.23 -30.27
C ALA A 398 17.40 -0.40 -28.92
N PHE A 399 16.49 0.27 -28.19
CA PHE A 399 15.95 -0.16 -26.90
C PHE A 399 14.78 -1.16 -27.01
N LEU A 400 14.35 -1.55 -28.22
CA LEU A 400 13.48 -2.73 -28.38
C LEU A 400 14.22 -4.03 -28.02
N SER A 401 15.55 -4.03 -28.18
CA SER A 401 16.44 -5.15 -27.87
C SER A 401 17.42 -4.91 -26.71
N GLY A 402 17.58 -3.67 -26.26
CA GLY A 402 18.42 -3.29 -25.12
C GLY A 402 17.64 -3.01 -23.84
N TYR A 403 18.34 -2.55 -22.80
CA TYR A 403 17.81 -2.28 -21.47
C TYR A 403 17.72 -0.77 -21.21
N LEU A 404 16.55 -0.30 -20.77
CA LEU A 404 16.33 1.06 -20.30
C LEU A 404 16.54 1.14 -18.78
N PRO A 405 17.22 2.18 -18.26
CA PRO A 405 17.33 2.39 -16.82
C PRO A 405 15.95 2.68 -16.20
N ALA A 406 15.83 2.43 -14.89
CA ALA A 406 14.64 2.67 -14.07
C ALA A 406 13.35 1.95 -14.56
N MET A 407 13.49 0.89 -15.36
CA MET A 407 12.38 0.03 -15.78
C MET A 407 12.16 -1.14 -14.81
N PRO A 408 10.91 -1.55 -14.56
CA PRO A 408 10.59 -2.73 -13.77
C PRO A 408 11.23 -4.01 -14.34
N ASP A 409 11.50 -4.98 -13.47
CA ASP A 409 11.82 -6.34 -13.89
C ASP A 409 10.55 -7.02 -14.46
N ASP A 410 10.70 -7.75 -15.57
CA ASP A 410 9.64 -8.64 -16.04
C ASP A 410 9.39 -9.71 -14.95
N LEU A 411 8.19 -9.73 -14.36
CA LEU A 411 7.81 -10.64 -13.26
C LEU A 411 8.03 -12.12 -13.61
N LEU A 412 8.08 -12.47 -14.90
CA LEU A 412 8.38 -13.82 -15.36
C LEU A 412 9.87 -14.18 -15.30
N ALA A 413 10.78 -13.20 -15.28
CA ALA A 413 12.23 -13.44 -15.32
C ALA A 413 12.81 -13.94 -13.98
N PRO A 414 12.41 -13.44 -12.79
CA PRO A 414 12.72 -14.08 -11.52
C PRO A 414 12.11 -15.48 -11.40
N LEU A 415 10.85 -15.65 -11.82
CA LEU A 415 10.12 -16.93 -11.76
C LEU A 415 10.80 -18.01 -12.63
N ALA A 416 11.18 -17.68 -13.87
CA ALA A 416 11.87 -18.58 -14.79
C ALA A 416 13.33 -18.87 -14.41
N ARG A 417 13.93 -18.10 -13.49
CA ARG A 417 15.25 -18.37 -12.89
C ARG A 417 15.12 -19.27 -11.66
N ALA A 418 14.21 -18.94 -10.75
CA ALA A 418 13.91 -19.76 -9.56
C ALA A 418 13.43 -21.19 -9.90
N LEU A 419 12.77 -21.37 -11.05
CA LEU A 419 12.33 -22.68 -11.53
C LEU A 419 13.44 -23.48 -12.26
N ARG A 420 14.57 -22.85 -12.65
CA ARG A 420 15.74 -23.54 -13.21
C ARG A 420 16.67 -24.08 -12.15
N ASP A 421 16.77 -23.37 -11.02
CA ASP A 421 17.74 -23.70 -9.97
C ASP A 421 17.27 -24.81 -9.01
N ASN A 422 16.00 -25.26 -9.12
CA ASN A 422 15.35 -26.15 -8.14
C ASN A 422 14.92 -27.54 -8.67
N SER A 423 15.52 -28.09 -9.74
CA SER A 423 15.15 -29.46 -10.16
C SER A 423 16.29 -30.26 -10.76
N ASP A 424 16.29 -31.56 -10.44
CA ASP A 424 17.14 -32.64 -10.96
C ASP A 424 16.96 -32.86 -12.47
N GLY A 425 17.35 -31.87 -13.29
CA GLY A 425 17.52 -32.02 -14.74
C GLY A 425 16.25 -31.95 -15.59
N GLN A 426 15.08 -31.53 -15.08
CA GLN A 426 13.88 -31.33 -15.91
C GLN A 426 13.73 -29.87 -16.37
N SER A 427 13.84 -29.64 -17.68
CA SER A 427 13.59 -28.32 -18.28
C SER A 427 12.08 -27.99 -18.31
N PHE A 428 11.69 -26.83 -17.80
CA PHE A 428 10.34 -26.29 -17.95
C PHE A 428 10.25 -25.39 -19.19
N THR A 429 9.14 -25.46 -19.93
CA THR A 429 8.86 -24.61 -21.10
C THR A 429 7.64 -23.74 -20.83
N VAL A 430 7.74 -22.43 -21.07
CA VAL A 430 6.60 -21.49 -20.96
C VAL A 430 5.94 -21.36 -22.33
N ARG A 431 4.65 -21.68 -22.43
CA ARG A 431 3.83 -21.51 -23.65
C ARG A 431 2.65 -20.60 -23.38
N TYR A 432 2.00 -20.09 -24.44
CA TYR A 432 0.89 -19.15 -24.29
C TYR A 432 -0.37 -19.67 -24.96
N CYS A 433 -1.52 -19.46 -24.33
CA CYS A 433 -2.80 -19.70 -25.01
C CYS A 433 -3.00 -18.70 -26.18
N PRO A 434 -4.00 -18.91 -27.08
CA PRO A 434 -4.27 -18.03 -28.21
C PRO A 434 -4.46 -16.55 -27.83
N ASN A 435 -4.94 -16.30 -26.60
CA ASN A 435 -5.22 -15.00 -26.00
C ASN A 435 -4.03 -14.41 -25.20
N GLY A 436 -2.88 -15.09 -25.14
CA GLY A 436 -1.64 -14.52 -24.60
C GLY A 436 -1.37 -14.78 -23.11
N HIS A 437 -2.17 -15.61 -22.43
CA HIS A 437 -1.92 -16.03 -21.04
C HIS A 437 -0.87 -17.16 -20.95
N PRO A 438 0.10 -17.10 -20.03
CA PRO A 438 1.20 -18.06 -19.92
C PRO A 438 0.78 -19.38 -19.26
N PHE A 439 1.39 -20.47 -19.70
CA PHE A 439 1.28 -21.84 -19.19
C PHE A 439 2.68 -22.41 -18.98
N PHE A 440 2.90 -23.06 -17.84
CA PHE A 440 4.15 -23.73 -17.51
C PHE A 440 4.01 -25.22 -17.77
N ILE A 441 4.83 -25.77 -18.66
CA ILE A 441 4.77 -27.17 -19.08
C ILE A 441 6.10 -27.84 -18.73
N ASN A 442 6.03 -28.95 -18.00
CA ASN A 442 7.20 -29.73 -17.58
C ASN A 442 7.63 -30.68 -18.71
N GLY A 443 8.90 -31.10 -18.73
CA GLY A 443 9.39 -32.13 -19.65
C GLY A 443 9.47 -31.65 -21.11
N CYS A 444 8.92 -32.41 -22.06
CA CYS A 444 9.07 -32.19 -23.51
C CYS A 444 8.43 -30.90 -24.07
N GLY A 445 7.74 -30.11 -23.24
CA GLY A 445 7.11 -28.85 -23.66
C GLY A 445 5.74 -28.98 -24.31
N HIS A 446 5.15 -30.17 -24.33
CA HIS A 446 3.78 -30.42 -24.82
C HIS A 446 2.86 -30.87 -23.68
N PRO A 447 1.64 -30.31 -23.56
CA PRO A 447 0.67 -30.75 -22.55
C PRO A 447 0.01 -32.05 -22.98
N VAL A 448 -0.05 -32.99 -22.05
CA VAL A 448 -0.62 -34.34 -22.19
C VAL A 448 -2.15 -34.38 -22.13
N GLU A 449 -2.79 -33.24 -21.83
CA GLU A 449 -4.23 -33.13 -21.61
C GLU A 449 -4.78 -31.87 -22.30
N LYS A 450 -6.07 -31.89 -22.66
CA LYS A 450 -6.82 -30.70 -23.08
C LYS A 450 -7.16 -29.87 -21.85
N ILE A 451 -6.64 -28.66 -21.79
CA ILE A 451 -6.79 -27.73 -20.67
C ILE A 451 -7.53 -26.47 -21.16
N VAL A 452 -8.49 -25.99 -20.38
CA VAL A 452 -9.17 -24.71 -20.63
C VAL A 452 -8.42 -23.60 -19.89
N CYS A 453 -8.13 -22.51 -20.58
CA CYS A 453 -7.53 -21.33 -19.97
C CYS A 453 -8.47 -20.72 -18.93
N ARG A 454 -8.05 -20.73 -17.66
CA ARG A 454 -8.83 -20.32 -16.49
C ARG A 454 -8.81 -18.82 -16.21
N VAL A 455 -8.16 -18.01 -17.04
CA VAL A 455 -8.23 -16.55 -16.91
C VAL A 455 -9.64 -16.09 -17.29
N ASP A 456 -10.29 -15.30 -16.43
CA ASP A 456 -11.64 -14.81 -16.63
C ASP A 456 -11.80 -14.14 -18.00
N GLY A 457 -12.83 -14.56 -18.75
CA GLY A 457 -13.10 -14.08 -20.10
C GLY A 457 -12.27 -14.73 -21.22
N CYS A 458 -11.32 -15.63 -20.92
CA CYS A 458 -10.48 -16.25 -21.94
C CYS A 458 -11.10 -17.51 -22.57
N GLY A 459 -11.43 -18.54 -21.77
CA GLY A 459 -12.11 -19.76 -22.22
C GLY A 459 -11.41 -20.61 -23.28
N ALA A 460 -10.21 -20.24 -23.75
CA ALA A 460 -9.52 -20.92 -24.84
C ALA A 460 -9.07 -22.32 -24.42
N VAL A 461 -9.45 -23.33 -25.21
CA VAL A 461 -9.03 -24.73 -25.03
C VAL A 461 -7.66 -24.91 -25.69
N VAL A 462 -6.71 -25.46 -24.95
CA VAL A 462 -5.31 -25.65 -25.36
C VAL A 462 -4.83 -27.06 -24.96
N GLY A 463 -3.98 -27.67 -25.76
CA GLY A 463 -3.42 -29.02 -25.54
C GLY A 463 -4.11 -30.12 -26.34
N ASP A 464 -3.42 -31.25 -26.50
CA ASP A 464 -3.89 -32.41 -27.25
C ASP A 464 -3.40 -33.72 -26.59
N PRO A 465 -4.30 -34.65 -26.20
CA PRO A 465 -3.92 -35.94 -25.64
C PRO A 465 -3.09 -36.84 -26.57
N SER A 466 -3.02 -36.56 -27.88
CA SER A 466 -2.35 -37.44 -28.84
C SER A 466 -0.82 -37.35 -28.84
N HIS A 467 -0.22 -36.31 -28.24
CA HIS A 467 1.23 -36.05 -28.25
C HIS A 467 1.88 -35.93 -29.65
N VAL A 468 1.09 -35.94 -30.73
CA VAL A 468 1.52 -36.03 -32.14
C VAL A 468 1.19 -34.79 -32.96
N ALA A 469 0.22 -33.95 -32.53
CA ALA A 469 -0.13 -32.73 -33.24
C ALA A 469 0.88 -31.59 -33.02
N ALA A 470 1.43 -31.05 -34.11
CA ALA A 470 2.30 -29.88 -34.09
C ALA A 470 1.59 -28.60 -33.61
N ASP A 471 0.26 -28.54 -33.75
CA ASP A 471 -0.57 -27.43 -33.31
C ASP A 471 -1.41 -27.84 -32.09
N THR A 472 -0.87 -27.57 -30.90
CA THR A 472 -1.54 -27.82 -29.62
C THR A 472 -2.45 -26.65 -29.22
N GLY A 473 -2.70 -25.68 -30.11
CA GLY A 473 -3.39 -24.42 -29.79
C GLY A 473 -2.54 -23.47 -28.90
N PHE A 474 -1.34 -23.89 -28.52
CA PHE A 474 -0.36 -23.06 -27.84
C PHE A 474 0.43 -22.24 -28.86
N LYS A 475 0.46 -20.92 -28.68
CA LYS A 475 1.39 -20.07 -29.39
C LYS A 475 2.76 -20.22 -28.75
N GLU A 476 3.70 -20.78 -29.49
CA GLU A 476 5.11 -20.65 -29.19
C GLU A 476 5.51 -19.21 -29.52
N ARG A 477 5.35 -18.30 -28.55
CA ARG A 477 6.25 -17.16 -28.52
C ARG A 477 7.58 -17.74 -28.11
N GLU A 478 8.59 -17.65 -28.98
CA GLU A 478 9.96 -17.82 -28.54
C GLU A 478 10.15 -16.92 -27.31
N VAL A 479 10.16 -17.52 -26.11
CA VAL A 479 10.90 -16.94 -25.00
C VAL A 479 12.33 -17.02 -25.53
N PRO A 480 12.97 -15.89 -25.90
CA PRO A 480 14.26 -15.95 -26.57
C PRO A 480 15.16 -16.75 -25.65
N LYS A 481 15.65 -17.90 -26.13
CA LYS A 481 16.59 -18.75 -25.40
C LYS A 481 17.66 -17.85 -24.79
N GLY A 482 17.61 -17.66 -23.46
CA GLY A 482 18.61 -16.95 -22.68
C GLY A 482 18.57 -15.41 -22.62
N LYS A 483 17.59 -14.67 -23.17
CA LYS A 483 17.54 -13.19 -23.03
C LYS A 483 16.10 -12.66 -22.91
N THR A 484 15.57 -12.57 -21.69
CA THR A 484 14.39 -11.75 -21.37
C THR A 484 14.72 -10.27 -21.63
N LYS A 485 14.43 -9.80 -22.85
CA LYS A 485 14.64 -8.40 -23.28
C LYS A 485 13.71 -7.48 -22.48
N ARG A 486 14.25 -6.65 -21.59
CA ARG A 486 13.46 -5.63 -20.85
C ARG A 486 13.13 -4.46 -21.77
N ARG A 487 11.88 -4.40 -22.20
CA ARG A 487 11.34 -3.33 -23.04
C ARG A 487 10.97 -2.12 -22.17
N TYR A 488 10.52 -1.04 -22.81
CA TYR A 488 9.77 0.01 -22.11
C TYR A 488 8.49 -0.61 -21.50
N LEU A 489 8.31 -0.48 -20.18
CA LEU A 489 7.28 -1.18 -19.40
C LEU A 489 6.34 -0.23 -18.64
N LEU A 490 6.55 1.08 -18.73
CA LEU A 490 5.70 2.05 -18.05
C LEU A 490 4.36 2.19 -18.79
N ASP A 491 3.27 2.23 -18.04
CA ASP A 491 1.90 2.24 -18.59
C ASP A 491 1.21 3.61 -18.51
N GLY A 492 1.75 4.53 -17.71
CA GLY A 492 1.24 5.89 -17.52
C GLY A 492 -0.07 5.96 -16.75
N SER A 493 -0.38 4.91 -15.97
CA SER A 493 -1.47 4.89 -15.02
C SER A 493 -1.30 5.96 -13.93
N LYS A 494 -2.40 6.34 -13.28
CA LYS A 494 -2.34 7.31 -12.18
C LYS A 494 -1.56 6.73 -11.00
N GLU A 495 -1.64 5.42 -10.82
CA GLU A 495 -0.97 4.64 -9.79
C GLU A 495 0.56 4.70 -9.99
N GLU A 496 1.04 4.46 -11.21
CA GLU A 496 2.47 4.55 -11.57
C GLU A 496 3.04 5.96 -11.32
N LEU A 497 2.27 7.01 -11.60
CA LEU A 497 2.71 8.39 -11.43
C LEU A 497 2.49 8.94 -10.01
N ALA A 498 1.76 8.22 -9.16
CA ALA A 498 1.48 8.63 -7.78
C ALA A 498 2.45 8.02 -6.75
N VAL A 499 3.05 6.87 -7.06
CA VAL A 499 3.91 6.11 -6.14
C VAL A 499 5.29 5.91 -6.77
N ALA A 500 6.34 6.25 -6.01
CA ALA A 500 7.71 6.11 -6.48
C ALA A 500 8.20 4.67 -6.41
N ASP A 501 8.75 4.18 -7.52
CA ASP A 501 9.39 2.87 -7.57
C ASP A 501 10.80 2.91 -6.96
N TYR A 502 11.20 1.78 -6.39
CA TYR A 502 12.59 1.48 -6.01
C TYR A 502 12.89 0.03 -6.42
N TYR A 503 14.16 -0.27 -6.68
CA TYR A 503 14.57 -1.60 -7.11
C TYR A 503 15.77 -2.10 -6.33
N TRP A 504 15.73 -3.36 -5.91
CA TRP A 504 16.91 -4.13 -5.59
C TRP A 504 16.83 -5.51 -6.24
N THR A 505 17.97 -6.11 -6.58
CA THR A 505 18.00 -7.50 -7.05
C THR A 505 19.32 -8.11 -6.63
N TYR A 506 19.27 -9.34 -6.13
CA TYR A 506 20.44 -10.15 -5.80
C TYR A 506 20.61 -11.27 -6.82
N GLN A 507 21.86 -11.60 -7.12
CA GLN A 507 22.23 -12.84 -7.79
C GLN A 507 23.15 -13.60 -6.84
N MET A 508 22.67 -14.75 -6.37
CA MET A 508 23.23 -15.44 -5.20
C MET A 508 23.31 -14.48 -3.99
N MET A 509 24.52 -14.03 -3.64
CA MET A 509 24.79 -13.20 -2.46
C MET A 509 25.36 -11.83 -2.83
N THR A 510 25.37 -11.50 -4.13
CA THR A 510 25.82 -10.21 -4.64
C THR A 510 24.60 -9.41 -5.08
N MET A 511 24.45 -8.20 -4.53
CA MET A 511 23.44 -7.26 -4.99
C MET A 511 23.82 -6.78 -6.40
N ILE A 512 23.05 -7.19 -7.40
CA ILE A 512 23.30 -6.87 -8.81
C ILE A 512 22.56 -5.62 -9.28
N ARG A 513 21.48 -5.21 -8.60
CA ARG A 513 20.74 -3.97 -8.87
C ARG A 513 20.37 -3.29 -7.56
N TYR A 514 20.52 -1.97 -7.51
CA TYR A 514 20.03 -1.14 -6.41
C TYR A 514 19.73 0.27 -6.93
N LEU A 515 18.51 0.76 -6.72
CA LEU A 515 18.07 2.08 -7.14
C LEU A 515 16.96 2.58 -6.21
N GLN A 516 17.21 3.70 -5.51
CA GLN A 516 16.25 4.34 -4.62
C GLN A 516 15.21 5.19 -5.37
N GLN A 517 14.17 5.62 -4.65
CA GLN A 517 13.01 6.35 -5.21
C GLN A 517 13.38 7.64 -5.95
N ILE A 518 14.23 8.49 -5.36
CA ILE A 518 14.64 9.78 -5.95
C ILE A 518 15.45 9.54 -7.25
N PRO A 519 16.55 8.76 -7.24
CA PRO A 519 17.30 8.43 -8.45
C PRO A 519 16.47 7.70 -9.51
N CYS A 520 15.57 6.81 -9.11
CA CYS A 520 14.65 6.11 -10.03
C CYS A 520 13.76 7.10 -10.79
N THR A 521 13.08 7.98 -10.05
CA THR A 521 12.17 8.99 -10.62
C THR A 521 12.93 10.00 -11.48
N LEU A 522 14.13 10.41 -11.04
CA LEU A 522 15.02 11.27 -11.82
C LEU A 522 15.44 10.61 -13.14
N LEU A 523 15.89 9.36 -13.12
CA LEU A 523 16.26 8.63 -14.33
C LEU A 523 15.08 8.48 -15.30
N ARG A 524 13.88 8.22 -14.79
CA ARG A 524 12.66 8.24 -15.61
C ARG A 524 12.46 9.59 -16.27
N LEU A 525 12.55 10.69 -15.54
CA LEU A 525 12.46 12.03 -16.14
C LEU A 525 13.51 12.24 -17.23
N LEU A 526 14.77 11.88 -16.98
CA LEU A 526 15.87 11.99 -17.94
C LEU A 526 15.72 11.08 -19.17
N ILE A 527 14.99 9.96 -19.08
CA ILE A 527 14.64 9.11 -20.24
C ILE A 527 13.53 9.78 -21.08
N HIS A 528 12.55 10.39 -20.42
CA HIS A 528 11.41 10.99 -21.11
C HIS A 528 11.76 12.30 -21.81
N LEU A 529 12.68 13.12 -21.30
CA LEU A 529 13.09 14.38 -21.95
C LEU A 529 13.62 14.16 -23.40
N PRO A 530 14.58 13.25 -23.68
CA PRO A 530 15.00 12.92 -25.05
C PRO A 530 13.88 12.36 -25.93
N LEU A 531 12.98 11.55 -25.37
CA LEU A 531 11.84 11.01 -26.10
C LEU A 531 10.85 12.12 -26.50
N LEU A 532 10.61 13.10 -25.63
CA LEU A 532 9.81 14.29 -25.92
C LEU A 532 10.45 15.12 -27.03
N ILE A 533 11.76 15.37 -26.95
CA ILE A 533 12.51 16.09 -28.00
C ILE A 533 12.33 15.38 -29.34
N ARG A 534 12.51 14.05 -29.38
CA ARG A 534 12.36 13.26 -30.61
C ARG A 534 10.93 13.29 -31.16
N ASP A 535 9.93 13.16 -30.31
CA ASP A 535 8.52 13.21 -30.72
C ASP A 535 8.19 14.57 -31.37
N ALA A 536 8.62 15.67 -30.73
CA ALA A 536 8.45 17.03 -31.21
C ALA A 536 9.19 17.32 -32.54
N SER A 537 10.31 16.64 -32.81
CA SER A 537 11.05 16.75 -34.08
C SER A 537 10.33 16.14 -35.29
N THR A 538 9.25 15.39 -35.12
CA THR A 538 8.64 14.57 -36.19
C THR A 538 7.19 14.98 -36.48
N VAL A 539 6.91 15.53 -37.67
CA VAL A 539 5.60 16.11 -38.04
C VAL A 539 4.43 15.11 -37.94
N ASN A 540 4.67 13.84 -38.29
CA ASN A 540 3.67 12.75 -38.30
C ASN A 540 3.84 11.79 -37.11
N GLY A 541 4.54 12.23 -36.05
CA GLY A 541 4.96 11.38 -34.94
C GLY A 541 6.10 10.45 -35.34
N CYS A 542 6.74 9.84 -34.35
CA CYS A 542 7.85 8.93 -34.58
C CYS A 542 7.38 7.47 -34.48
N PRO A 543 7.30 6.70 -35.59
CA PRO A 543 6.93 5.28 -35.55
C PRO A 543 7.85 4.45 -34.65
N LYS A 544 9.11 4.87 -34.54
CA LYS A 544 10.10 4.23 -33.66
C LYS A 544 9.71 4.34 -32.19
N ILE A 545 9.27 5.52 -31.76
CA ILE A 545 8.76 5.74 -30.40
C ILE A 545 7.45 4.97 -30.21
N GLN A 546 6.52 5.05 -31.16
CA GLN A 546 5.23 4.34 -31.09
C GLN A 546 5.43 2.83 -30.85
N ARG A 547 6.41 2.22 -31.53
CA ARG A 547 6.81 0.82 -31.30
C ARG A 547 7.44 0.59 -29.93
N LEU A 548 8.30 1.49 -29.47
CA LEU A 548 8.96 1.41 -28.16
C LEU A 548 7.93 1.43 -27.00
N VAL A 549 7.04 2.43 -26.98
CA VAL A 549 6.04 2.64 -25.91
C VAL A 549 4.71 1.91 -26.13
N LYS A 550 4.57 1.20 -27.28
CA LYS A 550 3.37 0.44 -27.67
C LYS A 550 2.08 1.28 -27.71
N LYS A 551 2.15 2.49 -28.27
CA LYS A 551 0.97 3.37 -28.48
C LYS A 551 0.64 3.44 -29.97
N GLY A 552 -0.65 3.36 -30.30
CA GLY A 552 -1.12 3.07 -31.67
C GLY A 552 -1.14 4.26 -32.63
N ASN A 553 -1.09 5.50 -32.14
CA ASN A 553 -1.05 6.70 -32.98
C ASN A 553 -0.21 7.82 -32.34
N GLN A 554 0.11 8.85 -33.14
CA GLN A 554 0.90 10.00 -32.72
C GLN A 554 0.31 10.72 -31.52
N LYS A 555 -0.98 11.11 -31.57
CA LYS A 555 -1.63 11.89 -30.50
C LYS A 555 -1.55 11.20 -29.14
N THR A 556 -1.87 9.90 -29.10
CA THR A 556 -1.79 9.09 -27.88
C THR A 556 -0.36 8.90 -27.38
N THR A 557 0.63 8.89 -28.28
CA THR A 557 2.05 8.80 -27.93
C THR A 557 2.54 10.10 -27.31
N THR A 558 2.25 11.24 -27.93
CA THR A 558 2.63 12.57 -27.44
C THR A 558 2.00 12.85 -26.06
N GLU A 559 0.70 12.58 -25.91
CA GLU A 559 -0.01 12.75 -24.63
C GLU A 559 0.56 11.85 -23.54
N PHE A 560 0.85 10.59 -23.87
CA PHE A 560 1.48 9.65 -22.96
C PHE A 560 2.86 10.14 -22.48
N LEU A 561 3.75 10.54 -23.39
CA LEU A 561 5.08 11.03 -23.02
C LEU A 561 5.02 12.31 -22.18
N ARG A 562 4.10 13.22 -22.50
CA ARG A 562 3.89 14.46 -21.72
C ARG A 562 3.41 14.15 -20.31
N ASN A 563 2.44 13.26 -20.17
CA ASN A 563 1.94 12.83 -18.86
C ASN A 563 3.03 12.12 -18.05
N GLN A 564 3.87 11.31 -18.69
CA GLN A 564 5.03 10.69 -18.07
C GLN A 564 6.03 11.72 -17.55
N ALA A 565 6.47 12.66 -18.38
CA ALA A 565 7.45 13.66 -17.94
C ALA A 565 6.92 14.57 -16.84
N LYS A 566 5.68 15.08 -16.98
CA LYS A 566 5.03 15.91 -15.95
C LYS A 566 4.80 15.13 -14.66
N GLY A 567 4.30 13.89 -14.77
CA GLY A 567 4.06 13.02 -13.62
C GLY A 567 5.36 12.71 -12.87
N ASN A 568 6.44 12.35 -13.58
CA ASN A 568 7.75 12.14 -12.96
C ASN A 568 8.32 13.43 -12.34
N PHE A 569 8.13 14.60 -12.95
CA PHE A 569 8.54 15.88 -12.37
C PHE A 569 7.79 16.19 -11.07
N LEU A 570 6.46 16.06 -11.08
CA LEU A 570 5.62 16.29 -9.90
C LEU A 570 5.91 15.27 -8.79
N LEU A 571 6.07 14.00 -9.15
CA LEU A 571 6.45 12.94 -8.22
C LEU A 571 7.82 13.22 -7.61
N LEU A 572 8.80 13.64 -8.41
CA LEU A 572 10.12 14.03 -7.92
C LEU A 572 10.02 15.22 -6.96
N GLY A 573 9.24 16.25 -7.30
CA GLY A 573 8.98 17.41 -6.44
C GLY A 573 8.36 17.04 -5.11
N LYS A 574 7.42 16.08 -5.12
CA LYS A 574 6.82 15.51 -3.90
C LYS A 574 7.86 14.74 -3.07
N LEU A 575 8.71 13.92 -3.69
CA LEU A 575 9.73 13.14 -3.01
C LEU A 575 10.80 14.03 -2.35
N VAL A 576 11.23 15.08 -3.03
CA VAL A 576 12.32 15.98 -2.58
C VAL A 576 11.79 17.22 -1.85
N GLN A 577 10.47 17.39 -1.78
CA GLN A 577 9.78 18.50 -1.12
C GLN A 577 10.30 19.88 -1.56
N LEU A 578 10.46 20.02 -2.87
CA LEU A 578 10.73 21.29 -3.53
C LEU A 578 9.47 21.70 -4.28
N ASN A 579 9.15 23.00 -4.23
CA ASN A 579 8.13 23.52 -5.12
C ASN A 579 8.59 23.46 -6.59
N GLU A 580 7.68 23.71 -7.52
CA GLU A 580 7.93 23.55 -8.97
C GLU A 580 9.14 24.40 -9.44
N GLU A 581 9.29 25.63 -8.93
CA GLU A 581 10.39 26.54 -9.28
C GLU A 581 11.74 26.04 -8.73
N GLN A 582 11.79 25.69 -7.44
CA GLN A 582 12.99 25.18 -6.79
C GLN A 582 13.46 23.88 -7.44
N LEU A 583 12.52 22.98 -7.76
CA LEU A 583 12.84 21.74 -8.46
C LEU A 583 13.38 22.03 -9.87
N CYS A 584 12.78 22.97 -10.59
CA CYS A 584 13.28 23.39 -11.89
C CYS A 584 14.73 23.87 -11.78
N ILE A 585 15.03 24.83 -10.89
CA ILE A 585 16.40 25.33 -10.66
C ILE A 585 17.36 24.20 -10.29
N ALA A 586 16.94 23.31 -9.38
CA ALA A 586 17.73 22.16 -8.97
C ALA A 586 18.02 21.22 -10.14
N LEU A 587 17.05 20.94 -11.00
CA LEU A 587 17.23 20.11 -12.18
C LEU A 587 18.14 20.78 -13.21
N HIS A 588 18.06 22.10 -13.40
CA HIS A 588 19.01 22.80 -14.26
C HIS A 588 20.45 22.68 -13.74
N ASP A 589 20.69 22.92 -12.44
CA ASP A 589 22.03 22.73 -11.84
C ASP A 589 22.48 21.26 -11.93
N LEU A 590 21.58 20.32 -11.67
CA LEU A 590 21.82 18.89 -11.79
C LEU A 590 22.22 18.49 -13.21
N LEU A 591 21.54 19.00 -14.25
CA LEU A 591 21.84 18.65 -15.63
C LEU A 591 23.27 19.05 -16.03
N VAL A 592 23.76 20.19 -15.56
CA VAL A 592 25.15 20.64 -15.77
C VAL A 592 26.13 19.68 -15.08
N ASP A 593 25.88 19.35 -13.81
CA ASP A 593 26.72 18.41 -13.07
C ASP A 593 26.64 16.99 -13.65
N PHE A 594 25.47 16.58 -14.14
CA PHE A 594 25.22 15.28 -14.76
C PHE A 594 26.04 15.08 -16.02
N GLY A 595 26.07 16.08 -16.92
CA GLY A 595 26.89 16.00 -18.13
C GLY A 595 28.39 15.83 -17.81
N LYS A 596 28.90 16.58 -16.83
CA LYS A 596 30.30 16.48 -16.37
C LYS A 596 30.59 15.12 -15.75
N SER A 597 29.77 14.72 -14.78
CA SER A 597 29.89 13.46 -14.05
C SER A 597 29.81 12.26 -14.98
N PHE A 598 28.91 12.29 -15.96
CA PHE A 598 28.78 11.24 -16.94
C PHE A 598 30.07 11.05 -17.76
N ASN A 599 30.69 12.15 -18.20
CA ASN A 599 31.95 12.09 -18.94
C ASN A 599 33.11 11.61 -18.06
N GLU A 600 33.11 11.92 -16.76
CA GLU A 600 34.08 11.37 -15.80
C GLU A 600 33.87 9.86 -15.60
N TRP A 601 32.61 9.42 -15.49
CA TRP A 601 32.26 8.01 -15.33
C TRP A 601 32.52 7.18 -16.57
N TYR A 602 32.36 7.79 -17.75
CA TYR A 602 32.48 7.16 -19.06
C TYR A 602 33.27 8.07 -20.02
N PRO A 603 34.61 8.17 -19.87
CA PRO A 603 35.45 9.04 -20.71
C PRO A 603 35.42 8.70 -22.20
N GLN A 604 35.08 7.46 -22.55
CA GLN A 604 34.91 6.99 -23.94
C GLN A 604 33.44 6.95 -24.39
N GLY A 605 32.52 7.36 -23.52
CA GLY A 605 31.08 7.21 -23.68
C GLY A 605 30.54 5.81 -23.30
N LEU A 606 29.23 5.72 -23.14
CA LEU A 606 28.47 4.50 -22.86
C LEU A 606 27.45 4.27 -23.98
N THR A 607 27.71 3.30 -24.84
CA THR A 607 26.76 2.84 -25.87
C THR A 607 26.29 1.40 -25.62
N ASP A 608 26.89 0.73 -24.64
CA ASP A 608 26.42 -0.57 -24.19
C ASP A 608 25.10 -0.40 -23.44
N ILE A 609 24.05 -0.97 -24.01
CA ILE A 609 22.69 -1.03 -23.45
C ILE A 609 22.40 -2.41 -22.87
N SER A 610 23.44 -3.15 -22.45
CA SER A 610 23.33 -4.41 -21.71
C SER A 610 22.81 -4.20 -20.29
N LEU A 611 22.27 -5.27 -19.70
CA LEU A 611 21.76 -5.24 -18.33
C LEU A 611 22.82 -4.77 -17.32
N SER A 612 24.06 -5.24 -17.45
CA SER A 612 25.15 -4.87 -16.54
C SER A 612 25.52 -3.40 -16.67
N ALA A 613 25.58 -2.88 -17.90
CA ALA A 613 25.86 -1.47 -18.15
C ALA A 613 24.74 -0.56 -17.61
N THR A 614 23.48 -0.97 -17.78
CA THR A 614 22.32 -0.24 -17.23
C THR A 614 22.36 -0.20 -15.71
N TYR A 615 22.64 -1.31 -15.04
CA TYR A 615 22.71 -1.37 -13.58
C TYR A 615 23.87 -0.54 -13.01
N GLU A 616 25.01 -0.52 -13.69
CA GLU A 616 26.13 0.31 -13.27
C GLU A 616 25.81 1.80 -13.44
N LEU A 617 25.10 2.20 -14.51
CA LEU A 617 24.59 3.56 -14.65
C LEU A 617 23.60 3.92 -13.52
N GLU A 618 22.62 3.04 -13.23
CA GLU A 618 21.67 3.21 -12.13
C GLU A 618 22.39 3.42 -10.79
N ARG A 619 23.36 2.58 -10.48
CA ARG A 619 24.15 2.64 -9.24
C ARG A 619 24.95 3.93 -9.13
N LYS A 620 25.63 4.37 -10.20
CA LYS A 620 26.40 5.64 -10.19
C LYS A 620 25.50 6.85 -9.98
N VAL A 621 24.32 6.85 -10.61
CA VAL A 621 23.31 7.91 -10.42
C VAL A 621 22.74 7.89 -9.01
N ASP A 622 22.48 6.70 -8.46
CA ASP A 622 22.00 6.54 -7.08
C ASP A 622 22.98 7.12 -6.05
N ILE A 623 24.25 6.74 -6.15
CA ILE A 623 25.32 7.21 -5.26
C ILE A 623 25.50 8.72 -5.35
N LYS A 624 25.53 9.29 -6.56
CA LYS A 624 25.83 10.72 -6.74
C LYS A 624 24.63 11.63 -6.49
N TYR A 625 23.44 11.23 -6.91
CA TYR A 625 22.25 12.09 -6.91
C TYR A 625 21.20 11.74 -5.86
N GLY A 626 21.35 10.64 -5.12
CA GLY A 626 20.41 10.24 -4.07
C GLY A 626 20.16 11.31 -3.00
N ALA A 627 21.17 12.12 -2.67
CA ALA A 627 21.08 13.22 -1.70
C ALA A 627 21.20 14.63 -2.33
N PHE A 628 21.24 14.75 -3.66
CA PHE A 628 21.54 16.01 -4.34
C PHE A 628 20.55 17.14 -3.98
N PHE A 629 19.26 16.80 -3.92
CA PHE A 629 18.18 17.76 -3.67
C PHE A 629 18.09 18.22 -2.20
N GLY A 630 18.88 17.65 -1.29
CA GLY A 630 18.85 17.97 0.14
C GLY A 630 19.43 19.34 0.49
N ASN A 631 20.22 19.98 -0.40
CA ASN A 631 20.87 21.27 -0.11
C ASN A 631 20.03 22.48 -0.59
N LYS A 632 18.91 22.73 0.09
CA LYS A 632 18.01 23.86 -0.20
C LYS A 632 18.70 25.24 -0.14
N THR A 633 19.72 25.39 0.70
CA THR A 633 20.50 26.64 0.80
C THR A 633 21.22 26.96 -0.49
N ARG A 634 21.92 25.99 -1.09
CA ARG A 634 22.56 26.14 -2.41
C ARG A 634 21.54 26.50 -3.49
N LEU A 635 20.36 25.88 -3.48
CA LEU A 635 19.31 26.15 -4.47
C LEU A 635 18.77 27.59 -4.34
N ASN A 636 18.55 28.04 -3.10
CA ASN A 636 18.13 29.42 -2.82
C ASN A 636 19.23 30.43 -3.20
N GLU A 637 20.50 30.11 -2.97
CA GLU A 637 21.64 30.93 -3.41
C GLU A 637 21.72 31.03 -4.93
N LEU A 638 21.55 29.92 -5.66
CA LEU A 638 21.54 29.91 -7.13
C LEU A 638 20.41 30.77 -7.69
N ARG A 639 19.21 30.68 -7.11
CA ARG A 639 18.09 31.56 -7.46
C ARG A 639 18.41 33.03 -7.22
N ASN A 640 18.97 33.36 -6.06
CA ASN A 640 19.29 34.74 -5.71
C ASN A 640 20.43 35.30 -6.58
N LYS A 641 21.37 34.46 -7.05
CA LYS A 641 22.41 34.86 -8.01
C LYS A 641 21.84 35.25 -9.37
N SER A 642 20.83 34.53 -9.88
CA SER A 642 20.14 34.93 -11.12
C SER A 642 19.44 36.30 -11.01
N SER A 643 18.94 36.67 -9.82
CA SER A 643 18.34 37.98 -9.58
C SER A 643 19.35 39.12 -9.41
N ILE A 644 20.61 38.82 -9.08
CA ILE A 644 21.67 39.82 -8.84
C ILE A 644 22.33 40.28 -10.15
N GLU A 645 22.30 39.47 -11.21
CA GLU A 645 22.85 39.84 -12.52
C GLU A 645 21.91 40.75 -13.34
N GLU A 646 20.63 40.86 -12.94
CA GLU A 646 19.62 41.79 -13.49
C GLU A 646 19.70 43.23 -12.92
N LYS A 647 20.71 43.55 -12.09
CA LYS A 647 20.88 44.82 -11.33
C LYS A 647 21.14 46.09 -12.17
N LYS A 648 20.41 46.30 -13.26
CA LYS A 648 20.43 47.55 -14.04
C LYS A 648 19.07 48.22 -14.25
N CYS A 649 17.97 47.73 -13.65
CA CYS A 649 16.67 48.40 -13.74
C CYS A 649 16.23 49.05 -12.40
N ASN A 650 15.75 50.29 -12.48
CA ASN A 650 15.32 51.15 -11.38
C ASN A 650 13.93 50.77 -10.80
N VAL A 651 13.76 49.63 -10.12
CA VAL A 651 12.46 49.29 -9.50
C VAL A 651 12.59 48.92 -8.01
N LYS A 652 12.86 49.93 -7.17
CA LYS A 652 13.07 49.78 -5.71
C LYS A 652 11.86 49.24 -4.94
N ASP A 653 10.64 49.53 -5.37
CA ASP A 653 9.41 49.16 -4.63
C ASP A 653 9.00 47.69 -4.86
N PHE A 654 9.29 47.16 -6.06
CA PHE A 654 9.11 45.74 -6.38
C PHE A 654 10.15 44.88 -5.66
N GLU A 655 11.41 45.32 -5.64
CA GLU A 655 12.46 44.70 -4.83
C GLU A 655 12.07 44.68 -3.35
N LEU A 656 11.37 45.71 -2.85
CA LEU A 656 10.89 45.78 -1.47
C LEU A 656 9.84 44.71 -1.17
N ILE A 657 8.77 44.60 -1.97
CA ILE A 657 7.71 43.59 -1.75
C ILE A 657 8.25 42.16 -1.92
N LEU A 658 9.11 41.93 -2.93
CA LEU A 658 9.77 40.63 -3.09
C LEU A 658 10.68 40.31 -1.89
N SER A 659 11.43 41.30 -1.41
CA SER A 659 12.27 41.14 -0.23
C SER A 659 11.44 40.86 1.03
N GLU A 660 10.25 41.45 1.15
CA GLU A 660 9.30 41.19 2.24
C GLU A 660 8.71 39.77 2.16
N ILE A 661 8.29 39.31 0.97
CA ILE A 661 7.83 37.93 0.74
C ILE A 661 8.93 36.92 1.06
N GLN A 662 10.17 37.22 0.66
CA GLN A 662 11.34 36.37 0.84
C GLN A 662 11.99 36.47 2.23
N GLU A 663 11.49 37.36 3.09
CA GLU A 663 12.03 37.66 4.41
C GLU A 663 13.50 38.12 4.43
N GLN A 664 13.93 38.97 3.48
CA GLN A 664 15.32 39.45 3.42
C GLN A 664 15.65 40.41 4.58
N GLU A 665 16.73 40.09 5.31
CA GLU A 665 17.15 40.75 6.55
C GLU A 665 17.48 42.25 6.37
N SER A 666 17.89 42.66 5.16
CA SER A 666 18.21 44.06 4.81
C SER A 666 16.98 44.98 4.80
N VAL A 667 15.78 44.44 4.60
CA VAL A 667 14.52 45.21 4.51
C VAL A 667 13.76 45.23 5.84
N LEU A 668 13.93 44.19 6.67
CA LEU A 668 13.09 43.93 7.84
C LEU A 668 13.72 44.41 9.16
N ASN A 669 14.11 45.67 9.20
CA ASN A 669 14.70 46.29 10.40
C ASN A 669 13.66 46.52 11.54
N GLU A 670 14.14 46.95 12.70
CA GLU A 670 13.31 47.14 13.91
C GLU A 670 12.20 48.18 13.72
N SER A 671 12.44 49.22 12.91
CA SER A 671 11.43 50.22 12.52
C SER A 671 10.32 49.62 11.66
N TYR A 672 10.68 48.77 10.70
CA TYR A 672 9.70 48.04 9.89
C TYR A 672 8.88 47.09 10.76
N ARG A 673 9.51 46.41 11.74
CA ARG A 673 8.80 45.54 12.70
C ARG A 673 7.78 46.30 13.53
N ALA A 674 8.14 47.47 14.04
CA ALA A 674 7.23 48.31 14.82
C ALA A 674 6.04 48.84 14.00
N ASN A 675 6.24 49.08 12.71
CA ASN A 675 5.21 49.65 11.84
C ASN A 675 4.26 48.61 11.26
N TYR A 676 4.77 47.48 10.76
CA TYR A 676 4.00 46.51 9.98
C TYR A 676 3.72 45.19 10.72
N LEU A 677 4.35 44.96 11.88
CA LEU A 677 4.22 43.72 12.66
C LEU A 677 4.41 42.41 11.85
N PRO A 678 5.38 42.31 10.93
CA PRO A 678 5.57 41.12 10.09
C PRO A 678 5.80 39.83 10.91
N HIS A 679 6.20 39.94 12.18
CA HIS A 679 6.37 38.82 13.11
C HIS A 679 5.05 38.14 13.53
N LEU A 680 3.89 38.81 13.41
CA LEU A 680 2.57 38.18 13.57
C LEU A 680 2.08 37.56 12.25
N PHE A 681 2.73 37.91 11.14
CA PHE A 681 2.42 37.49 9.78
C PHE A 681 3.53 36.56 9.21
N LEU A 682 4.17 35.74 10.05
CA LEU A 682 5.06 34.68 9.53
C LEU A 682 4.26 33.52 8.97
N CYS A 683 4.90 32.78 8.06
CA CYS A 683 4.29 31.67 7.34
C CYS A 683 3.68 30.64 8.29
N THR A 684 2.43 30.25 8.01
CA THR A 684 1.71 29.31 8.86
C THR A 684 1.82 27.92 8.25
N ARG A 685 2.90 27.21 8.61
CA ARG A 685 3.16 25.85 8.13
C ARG A 685 2.67 24.82 9.14
N ARG A 686 1.91 23.83 8.67
CA ARG A 686 1.64 22.61 9.44
C ARG A 686 2.85 21.69 9.30
N LEU A 687 3.57 21.45 10.40
CA LEU A 687 4.60 20.42 10.43
C LEU A 687 3.93 19.05 10.36
N LEU A 688 4.24 18.30 9.31
CA LEU A 688 3.73 16.97 9.03
C LEU A 688 4.85 15.94 9.04
N MET A 689 4.46 14.67 9.07
CA MET A 689 5.35 13.52 8.94
C MET A 689 6.28 13.62 7.72
N THR A 690 5.77 14.15 6.61
CA THR A 690 6.56 14.39 5.40
C THR A 690 7.73 15.34 5.67
N ASP A 691 7.52 16.41 6.44
CA ASP A 691 8.59 17.38 6.73
C ASP A 691 9.75 16.75 7.54
N LEU A 692 9.44 15.74 8.38
CA LEU A 692 10.45 14.97 9.11
C LEU A 692 11.17 13.97 8.21
N LEU A 693 10.46 13.33 7.27
CA LEU A 693 11.03 12.39 6.29
C LEU A 693 12.21 13.03 5.53
N GLU A 694 12.04 14.29 5.14
CA GLU A 694 13.08 15.06 4.43
C GLU A 694 14.36 15.14 5.25
N LYS A 695 14.24 15.44 6.56
CA LYS A 695 15.39 15.57 7.45
C LYS A 695 16.15 14.26 7.62
N PHE A 696 15.45 13.16 7.80
CA PHE A 696 16.08 11.84 7.91
C PHE A 696 16.69 11.37 6.58
N THR A 697 16.15 11.82 5.45
CA THR A 697 16.74 11.57 4.12
C THR A 697 18.07 12.31 3.96
N ASN A 698 18.12 13.56 4.43
CA ASN A 698 19.27 14.45 4.30
C ASN A 698 20.36 14.17 5.34
N ASP A 699 20.00 13.77 6.56
CA ASP A 699 20.94 13.46 7.66
C ASP A 699 20.81 12.00 8.09
N LYS A 700 21.69 11.15 7.54
CA LYS A 700 21.76 9.73 7.89
C LYS A 700 22.12 9.48 9.37
N SER A 701 22.70 10.46 10.08
CA SER A 701 23.01 10.32 11.50
C SER A 701 21.74 10.30 12.38
N LEU A 702 20.63 10.84 11.88
CA LEU A 702 19.34 10.78 12.59
C LEU A 702 18.78 9.35 12.62
N GLN A 703 19.03 8.54 11.60
CA GLN A 703 18.59 7.15 11.54
C GLN A 703 19.18 6.31 12.69
N SER A 704 20.45 6.52 13.02
CA SER A 704 21.10 5.79 14.13
C SER A 704 20.69 6.33 15.49
N LYS A 705 20.43 7.64 15.61
CA LYS A 705 20.02 8.29 16.86
C LYS A 705 18.55 8.05 17.23
N TYR A 706 17.66 8.03 16.23
CA TYR A 706 16.21 7.92 16.39
C TYR A 706 15.63 6.82 15.48
N PRO A 707 16.00 5.55 15.71
CA PRO A 707 15.71 4.45 14.80
C PRO A 707 14.22 4.07 14.75
N LEU A 708 13.47 4.19 15.85
CA LEU A 708 12.02 3.94 15.86
C LEU A 708 11.29 5.02 15.06
N LEU A 709 11.66 6.29 15.26
CA LEU A 709 11.09 7.38 14.49
C LEU A 709 11.39 7.19 12.99
N TYR A 710 12.63 6.84 12.63
CA TYR A 710 12.97 6.49 11.25
C TYR A 710 12.10 5.38 10.68
N GLN A 711 11.88 4.27 11.40
CA GLN A 711 11.03 3.18 10.92
C GLN A 711 9.55 3.56 10.73
N ILE A 712 9.03 4.47 11.57
CA ILE A 712 7.67 4.99 11.45
C ILE A 712 7.56 6.00 10.30
N LEU A 713 8.61 6.77 10.01
CA LEU A 713 8.65 7.75 8.91
C LEU A 713 8.89 7.11 7.54
N PHE A 714 9.72 6.07 7.46
CA PHE A 714 9.96 5.26 6.26
C PHE A 714 9.32 3.86 6.34
N PRO A 715 8.00 3.76 6.61
CA PRO A 715 7.36 2.46 6.70
C PRO A 715 7.21 1.89 5.29
N ASN A 716 7.33 0.58 5.19
CA ASN A 716 6.60 -0.14 4.15
C ASN A 716 5.10 0.13 4.39
N ASP A 717 4.34 0.53 3.36
CA ASP A 717 2.92 0.97 3.48
C ASP A 717 2.07 0.06 4.36
N GLY A 718 2.43 -1.22 4.45
CA GLY A 718 1.84 -2.22 5.31
C GLY A 718 1.78 -1.89 6.81
N LEU A 719 2.69 -1.08 7.39
CA LEU A 719 2.64 -0.73 8.82
C LEU A 719 1.37 0.08 9.17
N TRP A 720 0.95 0.98 8.28
CA TRP A 720 -0.29 1.77 8.43
C TRP A 720 -1.56 0.94 8.29
N LEU A 721 -1.44 -0.29 7.75
CA LEU A 721 -2.57 -1.19 7.54
C LEU A 721 -2.89 -2.04 8.77
N LEU A 722 -1.95 -2.17 9.72
CA LEU A 722 -2.14 -2.95 10.95
C LEU A 722 -3.35 -2.50 11.76
N LYS A 723 -3.73 -1.22 11.69
CA LYS A 723 -4.90 -0.68 12.37
C LYS A 723 -6.23 -1.31 11.93
N TYR A 724 -6.28 -1.89 10.73
CA TYR A 724 -7.48 -2.53 10.19
C TYR A 724 -7.59 -4.01 10.61
N LEU A 725 -6.51 -4.64 11.08
CA LEU A 725 -6.48 -6.07 11.41
C LEU A 725 -7.54 -6.49 12.46
N PRO A 726 -7.81 -5.74 13.55
CA PRO A 726 -8.90 -6.05 14.46
C PRO A 726 -10.28 -6.03 13.79
N ASN A 727 -10.54 -5.05 12.92
CA ASN A 727 -11.83 -4.92 12.23
C ASN A 727 -12.01 -5.97 11.14
N ILE A 728 -10.92 -6.39 10.47
CA ILE A 728 -10.91 -7.56 9.60
C ILE A 728 -11.32 -8.81 10.38
N GLY A 729 -10.74 -9.03 11.56
CA GLY A 729 -11.09 -10.16 12.41
C GLY A 729 -12.55 -10.15 12.87
N ALA A 730 -13.07 -8.98 13.26
CA ALA A 730 -14.47 -8.80 13.64
C ALA A 730 -15.44 -9.05 12.47
N TRP A 731 -15.13 -8.53 11.27
CA TRP A 731 -15.91 -8.78 10.06
C TRP A 731 -15.94 -10.26 9.69
N MET A 732 -14.77 -10.91 9.67
CA MET A 732 -14.67 -12.34 9.37
C MET A 732 -15.37 -13.19 10.42
N LYS A 733 -15.34 -12.81 11.70
CA LYS A 733 -16.10 -13.47 12.76
C LYS A 733 -17.61 -13.43 12.48
N TYR A 734 -18.12 -12.30 12.02
CA TYR A 734 -19.53 -12.17 11.65
C TYR A 734 -19.91 -13.08 10.48
N ILE A 735 -19.12 -13.05 9.39
CA ILE A 735 -19.33 -13.93 8.23
C ILE A 735 -19.25 -15.41 8.64
N TYR A 736 -18.27 -15.76 9.47
CA TYR A 736 -18.09 -17.11 9.98
C TYR A 736 -19.31 -17.56 10.79
N LEU A 737 -19.73 -16.80 11.80
CA LEU A 737 -20.89 -17.16 12.64
C LEU A 737 -22.20 -17.27 11.84
N ARG A 738 -22.35 -16.47 10.78
CA ARG A 738 -23.57 -16.45 9.96
C ARG A 738 -23.64 -17.59 8.95
N TYR A 739 -22.51 -17.96 8.33
CA TYR A 739 -22.53 -18.84 7.16
C TYR A 739 -21.81 -20.18 7.35
N PHE A 740 -21.00 -20.33 8.40
CA PHE A 740 -20.21 -21.54 8.63
C PHE A 740 -21.12 -22.78 8.69
N ARG A 741 -20.86 -23.75 7.81
CA ARG A 741 -21.65 -24.97 7.62
C ARG A 741 -23.13 -24.77 7.24
N GLN A 742 -23.58 -23.54 6.99
CA GLN A 742 -24.97 -23.26 6.63
C GLN A 742 -25.20 -23.15 5.12
N ILE A 743 -24.16 -22.78 4.36
CA ILE A 743 -24.25 -22.56 2.91
C ILE A 743 -23.36 -23.55 2.15
N SER A 744 -23.79 -23.91 0.94
CA SER A 744 -22.97 -24.66 -0.02
C SER A 744 -22.02 -23.74 -0.78
N GLU A 745 -21.00 -24.32 -1.43
CA GLU A 745 -20.09 -23.56 -2.28
C GLU A 745 -20.81 -22.81 -3.41
N ALA A 746 -21.85 -23.42 -4.01
CA ALA A 746 -22.64 -22.79 -5.06
C ALA A 746 -23.44 -21.57 -4.55
N GLN A 747 -24.02 -21.67 -3.35
CA GLN A 747 -24.72 -20.56 -2.70
C GLN A 747 -23.75 -19.44 -2.31
N CYS A 748 -22.53 -19.80 -1.86
CA CYS A 748 -21.51 -18.81 -1.50
C CYS A 748 -21.21 -17.86 -2.66
N LYS A 749 -21.09 -18.38 -3.90
CA LYS A 749 -20.82 -17.58 -5.10
C LYS A 749 -21.96 -16.65 -5.51
N GLN A 750 -23.15 -16.82 -4.94
CA GLN A 750 -24.34 -15.99 -5.23
C GLN A 750 -24.56 -14.89 -4.17
N ILE A 751 -24.04 -15.07 -2.96
CA ILE A 751 -24.22 -14.11 -1.86
C ILE A 751 -23.25 -12.94 -2.04
N THR A 752 -23.80 -11.74 -2.16
CA THR A 752 -23.02 -10.50 -2.32
C THR A 752 -22.83 -9.77 -1.00
N ILE A 753 -21.77 -8.96 -0.89
CA ILE A 753 -21.55 -8.14 0.32
C ILE A 753 -22.70 -7.15 0.54
N THR A 754 -23.29 -6.60 -0.53
CA THR A 754 -24.47 -5.74 -0.42
C THR A 754 -25.63 -6.44 0.28
N GLU A 755 -25.91 -7.70 -0.07
CA GLU A 755 -26.96 -8.51 0.57
C GLU A 755 -26.62 -8.80 2.04
N VAL A 756 -25.34 -9.04 2.35
CA VAL A 756 -24.91 -9.20 3.75
C VAL A 756 -25.18 -7.91 4.52
N LEU A 757 -24.74 -6.77 4.00
CA LEU A 757 -24.87 -5.46 4.66
C LEU A 757 -26.33 -5.01 4.83
N SER A 758 -27.21 -5.30 3.87
CA SER A 758 -28.65 -5.02 4.03
C SER A 758 -29.30 -5.84 5.15
N ASN A 759 -28.70 -6.98 5.49
CA ASN A 759 -29.17 -7.88 6.53
C ASN A 759 -28.45 -7.66 7.89
N CYS A 760 -27.48 -6.74 7.95
CA CYS A 760 -26.82 -6.29 9.17
C CYS A 760 -27.51 -5.01 9.66
N GLY A 761 -27.84 -4.89 10.96
CA GLY A 761 -28.32 -3.62 11.53
C GLY A 761 -27.36 -2.45 11.29
N GLU A 762 -27.86 -1.21 11.32
CA GLU A 762 -27.11 0.00 10.90
C GLU A 762 -25.83 0.28 11.74
N GLY A 763 -24.79 0.81 11.09
CA GLY A 763 -23.65 1.51 11.71
C GLY A 763 -22.36 0.70 11.85
N GLU A 764 -22.31 -0.30 12.74
CA GLU A 764 -21.05 -0.92 13.16
C GLU A 764 -20.44 -1.85 12.08
N TYR A 765 -21.25 -2.71 11.47
CA TYR A 765 -20.81 -3.66 10.44
C TYR A 765 -20.41 -2.98 9.12
N GLN A 766 -21.04 -1.85 8.79
CA GLN A 766 -20.66 -1.05 7.62
C GLN A 766 -19.26 -0.46 7.77
N LYS A 767 -18.92 0.00 8.98
CA LYS A 767 -17.58 0.47 9.28
C LYS A 767 -16.55 -0.66 9.20
N MET A 768 -16.85 -1.83 9.76
CA MET A 768 -15.97 -3.00 9.68
C MET A 768 -15.68 -3.42 8.23
N TRP A 769 -16.72 -3.46 7.39
CA TRP A 769 -16.57 -3.72 5.96
C TRP A 769 -15.74 -2.64 5.25
N SER A 770 -16.01 -1.37 5.52
CA SER A 770 -15.25 -0.24 4.95
C SER A 770 -13.76 -0.35 5.29
N ASP A 771 -13.43 -0.72 6.53
CA ASP A 771 -12.06 -0.91 6.99
C ASP A 771 -11.40 -2.14 6.33
N PHE A 772 -12.13 -3.26 6.20
CA PHE A 772 -11.70 -4.44 5.46
C PHE A 772 -11.35 -4.10 4.01
N LYS A 773 -12.29 -3.45 3.30
CA LYS A 773 -12.15 -3.06 1.89
C LYS A 773 -11.00 -2.06 1.69
N THR A 774 -10.86 -1.10 2.60
CA THR A 774 -9.76 -0.12 2.56
C THR A 774 -8.40 -0.80 2.70
N CYS A 775 -8.25 -1.72 3.67
CA CYS A 775 -7.03 -2.48 3.84
C CYS A 775 -6.72 -3.34 2.60
N TRP A 776 -7.72 -4.04 2.10
CA TRP A 776 -7.61 -4.89 0.92
C TRP A 776 -7.17 -4.11 -0.32
N ASN A 777 -7.85 -3.01 -0.65
CA ASN A 777 -7.55 -2.22 -1.85
C ASN A 777 -6.20 -1.50 -1.75
N ARG A 778 -5.78 -1.09 -0.55
CA ARG A 778 -4.42 -0.58 -0.36
C ARG A 778 -3.38 -1.65 -0.66
N LEU A 779 -3.60 -2.90 -0.23
CA LEU A 779 -2.71 -4.01 -0.56
C LEU A 779 -2.76 -4.36 -2.06
N ALA A 780 -3.93 -4.31 -2.70
CA ALA A 780 -4.08 -4.52 -4.14
C ALA A 780 -3.28 -3.52 -4.99
N ARG A 781 -3.14 -2.28 -4.51
CA ARG A 781 -2.33 -1.23 -5.15
C ARG A 781 -0.84 -1.35 -4.86
N THR A 782 -0.43 -2.24 -3.96
CA THR A 782 0.97 -2.49 -3.61
C THR A 782 1.42 -3.84 -4.13
N LYS A 783 2.72 -3.99 -4.44
CA LYS A 783 3.28 -5.31 -4.73
C LYS A 783 3.39 -6.09 -3.42
N VAL A 784 2.46 -7.02 -3.20
CA VAL A 784 2.48 -7.91 -2.03
C VAL A 784 3.45 -9.06 -2.30
N GLU A 785 4.59 -9.03 -1.61
CA GLU A 785 5.56 -10.12 -1.61
C GLU A 785 5.29 -11.06 -0.42
N ASN A 786 5.09 -12.34 -0.72
CA ASN A 786 5.12 -13.39 0.29
C ASN A 786 6.28 -14.34 -0.03
N GLU A 787 7.39 -14.18 0.68
CA GLU A 787 8.66 -14.87 0.42
C GLU A 787 9.17 -14.55 -0.99
N CYS A 788 9.49 -15.57 -1.81
CA CYS A 788 9.98 -15.39 -3.17
C CYS A 788 8.86 -15.29 -4.23
N LYS A 789 7.58 -15.11 -3.84
CA LYS A 789 6.44 -15.10 -4.75
C LYS A 789 5.63 -13.80 -4.64
N THR A 790 5.36 -13.17 -5.78
CA THR A 790 4.46 -12.02 -5.91
C THR A 790 3.02 -12.52 -6.00
N PHE A 791 2.15 -12.04 -5.14
CA PHE A 791 0.72 -12.38 -5.13
C PHE A 791 -0.10 -11.20 -5.67
N VAL A 792 -1.04 -11.46 -6.60
CA VAL A 792 -1.93 -10.43 -7.16
C VAL A 792 -3.20 -10.39 -6.33
N VAL A 793 -3.38 -9.32 -5.56
CA VAL A 793 -4.63 -9.06 -4.84
C VAL A 793 -5.57 -8.28 -5.79
N PRO A 794 -6.78 -8.76 -6.08
CA PRO A 794 -7.73 -8.03 -6.94
C PRO A 794 -8.28 -6.80 -6.22
N GLU A 795 -8.61 -5.72 -6.92
CA GLU A 795 -9.33 -4.60 -6.28
C GLU A 795 -10.80 -4.94 -6.04
N LEU A 796 -11.31 -4.52 -4.88
CA LEU A 796 -12.72 -4.62 -4.51
C LEU A 796 -13.39 -3.27 -4.77
N ASP A 797 -14.11 -3.15 -5.89
CA ASP A 797 -14.76 -1.89 -6.26
C ASP A 797 -16.24 -1.86 -5.92
N ASN A 798 -17.05 -2.64 -6.66
CA ASN A 798 -18.50 -2.59 -6.58
C ASN A 798 -19.04 -3.63 -5.59
N ASP A 799 -19.54 -3.18 -4.44
CA ASP A 799 -20.09 -4.03 -3.37
C ASP A 799 -21.25 -4.93 -3.82
N LYS A 800 -21.87 -4.64 -4.98
CA LYS A 800 -22.92 -5.48 -5.59
C LYS A 800 -22.37 -6.69 -6.35
N GLN A 801 -21.09 -6.69 -6.69
CA GLN A 801 -20.43 -7.75 -7.46
C GLN A 801 -19.42 -8.53 -6.61
N ILE A 802 -19.09 -8.04 -5.42
CA ILE A 802 -18.17 -8.72 -4.52
C ILE A 802 -18.94 -9.85 -3.81
N GLY A 803 -18.51 -11.08 -4.06
CA GLY A 803 -19.01 -12.25 -3.37
C GLY A 803 -18.42 -12.40 -1.97
N VAL A 804 -19.14 -13.09 -1.08
CA VAL A 804 -18.72 -13.30 0.31
C VAL A 804 -17.49 -14.21 0.44
N GLU A 805 -17.12 -14.94 -0.63
CA GLU A 805 -15.96 -15.84 -0.66
C GLU A 805 -14.62 -15.15 -0.38
N PHE A 806 -14.49 -13.85 -0.69
CA PHE A 806 -13.29 -13.06 -0.38
C PHE A 806 -13.10 -12.80 1.13
N CYS A 807 -14.15 -13.03 1.93
CA CYS A 807 -14.15 -12.85 3.38
C CYS A 807 -13.97 -14.18 4.15
N MET A 808 -13.92 -15.32 3.45
CA MET A 808 -13.88 -16.65 4.07
C MET A 808 -12.47 -17.20 4.03
N ALA A 809 -11.88 -17.42 5.21
CA ALA A 809 -10.57 -18.06 5.33
C ALA A 809 -10.63 -19.52 4.85
N ARG A 810 -10.00 -19.82 3.69
CA ARG A 810 -9.87 -21.17 3.13
C ARG A 810 -8.50 -21.39 2.51
N ASP A 811 -8.01 -22.62 2.55
CA ASP A 811 -6.72 -23.01 1.94
C ASP A 811 -6.79 -23.13 0.39
N SER A 812 -7.92 -22.77 -0.22
CA SER A 812 -8.18 -22.81 -1.67
C SER A 812 -8.90 -21.54 -2.16
N ASP A 813 -8.85 -21.33 -3.48
CA ASP A 813 -9.61 -20.30 -4.20
C ASP A 813 -9.39 -18.87 -3.66
N ASN A 814 -10.42 -18.02 -3.73
CA ASN A 814 -10.38 -16.63 -3.25
C ASN A 814 -10.18 -16.50 -1.73
N GLY A 815 -10.48 -17.56 -0.96
CA GLY A 815 -10.28 -17.59 0.48
C GLY A 815 -8.80 -17.64 0.92
N LEU A 816 -7.92 -18.08 0.02
CA LEU A 816 -6.47 -18.07 0.27
C LEU A 816 -5.93 -16.63 0.34
N ILE A 817 -6.54 -15.70 -0.38
CA ILE A 817 -6.07 -14.32 -0.48
C ILE A 817 -6.11 -13.64 0.90
N ILE A 818 -7.25 -13.76 1.59
CA ILE A 818 -7.41 -13.15 2.92
C ILE A 818 -6.45 -13.80 3.94
N LEU A 819 -6.20 -15.10 3.85
CA LEU A 819 -5.18 -15.77 4.68
C LEU A 819 -3.78 -15.20 4.45
N LYS A 820 -3.40 -14.93 3.19
CA LYS A 820 -2.11 -14.32 2.86
C LYS A 820 -2.01 -12.87 3.33
N ILE A 821 -3.10 -12.10 3.22
CA ILE A 821 -3.17 -10.73 3.75
C ILE A 821 -2.95 -10.73 5.27
N ILE A 822 -3.65 -11.60 6.01
CA ILE A 822 -3.49 -11.70 7.47
C ILE A 822 -2.06 -12.11 7.83
N GLY A 823 -1.49 -13.10 7.15
CA GLY A 823 -0.11 -13.54 7.37
C GLY A 823 0.92 -12.44 7.09
N LEU A 824 0.72 -11.64 6.05
CA LEU A 824 1.55 -10.48 5.74
C LEU A 824 1.49 -9.43 6.85
N LEU A 825 0.28 -9.05 7.30
CA LEU A 825 0.09 -8.08 8.37
C LEU A 825 0.70 -8.56 9.68
N GLN A 826 0.55 -9.85 10.03
CA GLN A 826 1.24 -10.45 11.18
C GLN A 826 2.76 -10.31 11.05
N LYS A 827 3.32 -10.65 9.89
CA LYS A 827 4.77 -10.55 9.62
C LYS A 827 5.28 -9.11 9.76
N ILE A 828 4.52 -8.13 9.25
CA ILE A 828 4.85 -6.70 9.38
C ILE A 828 4.85 -6.28 10.85
N ASN A 829 3.80 -6.62 11.60
CA ASN A 829 3.70 -6.32 13.03
C ASN A 829 4.89 -6.87 13.81
N ASN A 830 5.19 -8.17 13.60
CA ASN A 830 6.24 -8.85 14.34
C ASN A 830 7.63 -8.33 13.97
N LYS A 831 7.93 -8.16 12.68
CA LYS A 831 9.20 -7.59 12.21
C LYS A 831 9.43 -6.18 12.77
N PHE A 832 8.39 -5.36 12.82
CA PHE A 832 8.50 -4.02 13.41
C PHE A 832 8.80 -4.08 14.92
N LEU A 833 8.11 -4.93 15.68
CA LEU A 833 8.35 -5.10 17.12
C LEU A 833 9.74 -5.70 17.42
N GLU A 834 10.21 -6.65 16.60
CA GLU A 834 11.56 -7.22 16.67
C GLU A 834 12.64 -6.15 16.43
N ASN A 835 12.47 -5.31 15.42
CA ASN A 835 13.39 -4.20 15.18
C ASN A 835 13.43 -3.24 16.39
N CYS A 836 12.27 -2.89 16.95
CA CYS A 836 12.17 -2.07 18.15
C CYS A 836 12.93 -2.67 19.34
N ARG A 837 12.94 -4.00 19.47
CA ARG A 837 13.70 -4.72 20.49
C ARG A 837 15.20 -4.53 20.32
N HIS A 838 15.71 -4.75 19.11
CA HIS A 838 17.13 -4.60 18.81
C HIS A 838 17.66 -3.19 19.11
N TYR A 839 16.88 -2.15 18.79
CA TYR A 839 17.28 -0.77 19.09
C TYR A 839 17.41 -0.52 20.60
N ARG A 840 16.49 -1.04 21.40
CA ARG A 840 16.50 -0.84 22.85
C ARG A 840 17.62 -1.61 23.53
N GLU A 841 17.90 -2.83 23.09
CA GLU A 841 19.04 -3.61 23.61
C GLU A 841 20.35 -2.86 23.34
N ARG A 842 20.53 -2.28 22.15
CA ARG A 842 21.69 -1.47 21.77
C ARG A 842 21.84 -0.19 22.63
N SER A 843 20.76 0.58 22.83
CA SER A 843 20.80 1.77 23.69
C SER A 843 21.02 1.45 25.18
N ARG A 844 20.75 0.22 25.62
CA ARG A 844 21.00 -0.23 27.00
C ARG A 844 22.47 -0.64 27.21
N PHE A 845 23.16 -1.13 26.18
CA PHE A 845 24.59 -1.46 26.24
C PHE A 845 25.48 -0.20 26.25
N GLU A 846 25.13 0.84 25.49
CA GLU A 846 25.84 2.14 25.55
C GLU A 846 25.76 2.80 26.94
N TRP A 847 24.72 2.49 27.73
CA TRP A 847 24.56 2.99 29.11
C TRP A 847 25.45 2.33 30.16
N ASP A 848 25.91 1.10 29.93
CA ASP A 848 26.77 0.37 30.87
C ASP A 848 28.27 0.65 30.63
N GLU A 849 28.65 1.09 29.42
CA GLU A 849 30.04 1.46 29.11
C GLU A 849 30.40 2.88 29.56
N ASP A 850 29.47 3.84 29.50
CA ASP A 850 29.71 5.21 30.00
C ASP A 850 29.85 5.30 31.54
N ASN A 851 29.58 4.20 32.27
CA ASN A 851 29.78 4.09 33.72
C ASN A 851 31.07 3.35 34.11
N LYS A 852 31.95 3.03 33.15
CA LYS A 852 33.29 2.50 33.44
C LYS A 852 34.35 3.50 32.99
N ASP A 853 34.83 4.27 33.96
CA ASP A 853 36.03 5.08 33.81
C ASP A 853 37.22 4.23 33.29
N GLY A 854 37.89 4.75 32.27
CA GLY A 854 39.32 4.56 32.06
C GLY A 854 39.76 3.38 31.21
N SER A 855 39.58 3.45 29.89
CA SER A 855 40.64 3.18 28.93
C SER A 855 40.23 3.60 27.52
N GLU A 856 40.74 4.75 27.07
CA GLU A 856 40.82 5.10 25.66
C GLU A 856 41.80 4.15 24.98
N GLU A 857 41.31 3.25 24.13
CA GLU A 857 41.96 2.79 22.88
C GLU A 857 41.17 1.59 22.32
N LYS A 858 40.41 1.87 21.23
CA LYS A 858 39.87 0.97 20.17
C LYS A 858 38.50 1.44 19.68
N LYS A 859 38.42 2.70 19.24
CA LYS A 859 37.31 3.21 18.42
C LYS A 859 37.79 3.35 16.98
N GLU A 860 37.91 2.25 16.21
CA GLU A 860 37.99 2.37 14.74
C GLU A 860 37.81 1.09 13.87
N SER A 861 37.54 -0.12 14.39
CA SER A 861 37.45 -1.31 13.50
C SER A 861 36.13 -2.11 13.50
N PHE A 862 35.03 -1.60 14.06
CA PHE A 862 33.75 -2.33 14.07
C PHE A 862 32.70 -1.79 13.08
N PHE A 863 33.01 -0.74 12.31
CA PHE A 863 32.05 -0.06 11.44
C PHE A 863 31.92 -0.63 10.01
N GLU A 864 32.68 -1.67 9.63
CA GLU A 864 32.57 -2.28 8.29
C GLU A 864 31.67 -3.53 8.21
N ASN A 865 31.15 -4.07 9.31
CA ASN A 865 30.45 -5.38 9.29
C ASN A 865 28.95 -5.37 9.65
N ILE A 866 28.22 -4.28 9.39
CA ILE A 866 26.74 -4.31 9.43
C ILE A 866 26.17 -4.04 8.04
N VAL A 867 26.54 -4.90 7.10
CA VAL A 867 25.72 -5.31 5.95
C VAL A 867 26.06 -6.78 5.68
N ASP A 868 25.67 -7.69 6.57
CA ASP A 868 25.68 -9.12 6.26
C ASP A 868 24.58 -9.84 7.07
N GLU A 869 23.43 -10.09 6.43
CA GLU A 869 22.41 -11.03 6.91
C GLU A 869 22.93 -12.46 6.69
N ARG A 870 23.90 -12.89 7.51
CA ARG A 870 24.37 -14.28 7.53
C ARG A 870 24.82 -14.68 8.94
N ALA A 871 23.87 -15.18 9.75
CA ALA A 871 24.17 -16.07 10.87
C ALA A 871 22.93 -16.86 11.33
N GLU A 872 22.29 -17.59 10.41
CA GLU A 872 21.47 -18.76 10.78
C GLU A 872 22.10 -20.00 10.14
N GLU A 873 23.11 -20.56 10.80
CA GLU A 873 23.35 -22.01 10.76
C GLU A 873 24.45 -22.39 11.76
N LYS A 874 24.15 -23.42 12.56
CA LYS A 874 24.99 -24.14 13.54
C LYS A 874 24.89 -23.68 14.99
N LEU A 875 23.96 -24.30 15.72
CA LEU A 875 24.13 -24.63 17.14
C LEU A 875 23.52 -26.01 17.43
N ASN A 876 24.26 -27.04 17.03
CA ASN A 876 24.14 -28.40 17.56
C ASN A 876 25.32 -28.61 18.52
N ILE A 877 25.15 -28.31 19.81
CA ILE A 877 26.00 -28.86 20.89
C ILE A 877 25.12 -29.13 22.11
N ALA A 878 25.17 -30.37 22.58
CA ALA A 878 24.49 -30.91 23.76
C ALA A 878 24.80 -30.10 25.05
N PRO A 879 23.93 -30.17 26.09
CA PRO A 879 24.08 -29.33 27.28
C PRO A 879 25.18 -29.85 28.20
N PRO A 880 26.06 -28.99 28.76
CA PRO A 880 26.81 -29.36 29.95
C PRO A 880 25.93 -29.13 31.18
N VAL A 881 25.85 -30.19 31.98
CA VAL A 881 25.34 -30.19 33.34
C VAL A 881 26.25 -29.32 34.20
N SER A 882 25.72 -28.24 34.78
CA SER A 882 26.19 -27.75 36.07
C SER A 882 25.11 -26.91 36.75
N SER A 883 24.65 -27.44 37.88
CA SER A 883 23.91 -26.75 38.94
C SER A 883 24.63 -25.47 39.39
N ASP A 884 23.95 -24.34 39.41
CA ASP A 884 23.62 -23.71 40.69
C ASP A 884 22.65 -22.54 40.57
N LYS A 885 21.81 -22.46 41.59
CA LYS A 885 20.64 -21.59 41.71
C LYS A 885 21.07 -20.14 41.94
N GLN A 886 20.81 -19.26 40.98
CA GLN A 886 20.41 -17.88 41.27
C GLN A 886 19.19 -17.53 40.42
N LYS A 887 18.00 -17.76 41.01
CA LYS A 887 16.72 -17.22 40.56
C LYS A 887 16.74 -15.70 40.73
N ASN A 888 17.24 -14.97 39.74
CA ASN A 888 16.85 -13.60 39.51
C ASN A 888 15.75 -13.59 38.45
N VAL A 889 14.58 -13.14 38.88
CA VAL A 889 13.36 -12.98 38.07
C VAL A 889 13.68 -12.09 36.86
N LYS A 890 13.91 -12.69 35.69
CA LYS A 890 13.73 -12.00 34.41
C LYS A 890 12.22 -11.91 34.20
N GLU A 891 11.67 -10.70 34.21
CA GLU A 891 10.30 -10.46 33.75
C GLU A 891 10.25 -10.79 32.24
N ASP A 892 9.79 -11.99 31.89
CA ASP A 892 9.39 -12.37 30.52
C ASP A 892 8.12 -11.59 30.14
N ILE A 893 8.29 -10.34 29.70
CA ILE A 893 7.17 -9.45 29.32
C ILE A 893 6.64 -9.75 27.90
N TRP A 894 7.24 -10.66 27.13
CA TRP A 894 6.98 -10.81 25.70
C TRP A 894 6.99 -12.28 25.25
N ALA A 895 6.17 -13.13 25.90
CA ALA A 895 5.86 -14.47 25.40
C ALA A 895 5.14 -14.38 24.03
N VAL A 896 5.36 -15.35 23.15
CA VAL A 896 4.54 -15.51 21.93
C VAL A 896 3.12 -15.81 22.39
N ASN A 897 2.19 -14.88 22.15
CA ASN A 897 0.78 -15.09 22.46
C ASN A 897 0.07 -15.59 21.20
N GLY A 898 -0.33 -16.86 21.23
CA GLY A 898 -1.31 -17.38 20.28
C GLY A 898 -2.65 -16.72 20.55
N ILE A 899 -3.11 -15.87 19.62
CA ILE A 899 -4.40 -15.17 19.74
C ILE A 899 -5.28 -15.53 18.54
N SER A 900 -6.57 -15.78 18.80
CA SER A 900 -7.54 -15.97 17.73
C SER A 900 -7.73 -14.66 16.98
N LEU A 901 -7.80 -14.71 15.64
CA LEU A 901 -8.16 -13.56 14.82
C LEU A 901 -9.48 -12.91 15.28
N PHE A 902 -10.43 -13.71 15.79
CA PHE A 902 -11.75 -13.27 16.24
C PHE A 902 -11.76 -12.56 17.60
N GLU A 903 -10.63 -12.57 18.31
CA GLU A 903 -10.43 -11.98 19.64
C GLU A 903 -9.43 -10.82 19.62
N LEU A 904 -8.85 -10.55 18.45
CA LEU A 904 -7.81 -9.55 18.27
C LEU A 904 -8.37 -8.13 18.46
N THR A 905 -7.72 -7.35 19.31
CA THR A 905 -8.12 -5.97 19.62
C THR A 905 -7.08 -4.96 19.16
N PRO A 906 -7.41 -3.65 19.07
CA PRO A 906 -6.43 -2.60 18.80
C PRO A 906 -5.28 -2.50 19.83
N LYS A 907 -5.39 -3.18 20.99
CA LYS A 907 -4.33 -3.22 22.01
C LYS A 907 -3.29 -4.31 21.76
N ASP A 908 -3.55 -5.24 20.84
CA ASP A 908 -2.66 -6.36 20.56
C ASP A 908 -1.70 -6.04 19.41
N VAL A 909 -2.12 -5.16 18.50
CA VAL A 909 -1.37 -4.73 17.30
C VAL A 909 -0.79 -3.31 17.44
N VAL A 910 0.21 -3.01 16.61
CA VAL A 910 0.73 -1.65 16.45
C VAL A 910 -0.25 -0.81 15.61
N CYS A 911 -1.21 -0.17 16.27
CA CYS A 911 -2.20 0.70 15.62
C CYS A 911 -1.68 2.14 15.41
N LEU A 912 -0.89 2.36 14.36
CA LEU A 912 -0.52 3.72 13.95
C LEU A 912 -1.71 4.48 13.33
N ASP A 913 -1.84 5.75 13.70
CA ASP A 913 -2.80 6.67 13.12
C ASP A 913 -2.07 7.95 12.69
N GLU A 914 -2.13 8.25 11.39
CA GLU A 914 -1.37 9.36 10.80
C GLU A 914 -1.74 10.71 11.41
N ALA A 915 -3.03 10.94 11.74
CA ALA A 915 -3.46 12.18 12.37
C ALA A 915 -2.87 12.31 13.79
N LYS A 916 -2.87 11.21 14.57
CA LYS A 916 -2.24 11.17 15.89
C LYS A 916 -0.72 11.29 15.83
N VAL A 917 -0.07 10.72 14.82
CA VAL A 917 1.38 10.88 14.62
C VAL A 917 1.70 12.34 14.30
N ASN A 918 0.96 12.96 13.38
CA ASN A 918 1.10 14.39 13.06
C ASN A 918 0.76 15.30 14.26
N GLU A 919 -0.16 14.90 15.14
CA GLU A 919 -0.43 15.59 16.41
C GLU A 919 0.78 15.54 17.34
N ILE A 920 1.38 14.35 17.53
CA ILE A 920 2.58 14.19 18.35
C ILE A 920 3.75 15.00 17.79
N ILE A 921 3.97 14.97 16.48
CA ILE A 921 5.01 15.76 15.81
C ILE A 921 4.80 17.25 16.10
N ARG A 922 3.57 17.75 15.94
CA ARG A 922 3.23 19.15 16.21
C ARG A 922 3.45 19.53 17.67
N GLN A 923 3.05 18.67 18.60
CA GLN A 923 3.19 18.88 20.05
C GLN A 923 4.65 19.08 20.50
N TRP A 924 5.58 18.40 19.84
CA TRP A 924 7.02 18.42 20.15
C TRP A 924 7.83 19.24 19.13
N SER A 925 7.16 20.16 18.45
CA SER A 925 7.76 21.06 17.48
C SER A 925 7.52 22.53 17.84
N LEU A 926 8.50 23.37 17.54
CA LEU A 926 8.36 24.81 17.58
C LEU A 926 7.89 25.29 16.19
N PRO A 927 6.75 26.01 16.10
CA PRO A 927 6.34 26.63 14.85
C PRO A 927 7.31 27.75 14.45
N VAL A 928 7.17 28.30 13.25
CA VAL A 928 7.99 29.43 12.80
C VAL A 928 7.72 30.64 13.69
N VAL A 929 8.72 31.01 14.49
CA VAL A 929 8.66 32.13 15.46
C VAL A 929 9.62 33.26 15.11
N THR A 930 10.60 33.04 14.22
CA THR A 930 11.54 34.07 13.77
C THR A 930 11.28 34.46 12.33
N LEU A 931 11.45 35.74 12.04
CA LEU A 931 11.47 36.29 10.69
C LEU A 931 12.79 35.91 9.99
N GLY A 932 12.72 35.43 8.75
CA GLY A 932 13.85 34.94 7.97
C GLY A 932 14.03 33.42 8.02
N ASP A 933 13.27 32.72 8.87
CA ASP A 933 13.40 31.27 9.07
C ASP A 933 12.81 30.44 7.94
N ILE A 934 12.05 31.04 7.02
CA ILE A 934 11.45 30.32 5.88
C ILE A 934 12.50 29.63 5.00
N ASN A 935 13.71 30.20 4.94
CA ASN A 935 14.82 29.68 4.15
C ASN A 935 15.94 29.04 5.00
N LYS A 936 15.87 29.09 6.34
CA LYS A 936 16.90 28.56 7.26
C LYS A 936 16.59 27.10 7.62
N ARG A 937 17.65 26.32 7.91
CA ARG A 937 17.53 24.92 8.31
C ARG A 937 16.73 24.84 9.61
N THR A 938 15.62 24.11 9.60
CA THR A 938 14.77 23.87 10.77
C THR A 938 15.41 22.94 11.82
N GLU A 939 16.75 22.79 11.82
CA GLU A 939 17.53 21.89 12.70
C GLU A 939 17.26 22.13 14.21
N HIS A 940 16.75 23.30 14.58
CA HIS A 940 16.53 23.72 15.98
C HIS A 940 15.06 23.72 16.44
N SER A 941 14.12 23.25 15.62
CA SER A 941 12.66 23.36 15.90
C SER A 941 11.97 22.06 16.32
N LEU A 942 12.67 20.93 16.42
CA LEU A 942 12.06 19.61 16.68
C LEU A 942 12.75 18.90 17.83
N ASP A 943 11.97 18.45 18.81
CA ASP A 943 12.43 17.52 19.83
C ASP A 943 12.19 16.07 19.37
N PHE A 944 13.09 15.57 18.51
CA PHE A 944 13.02 14.21 17.98
C PHE A 944 12.97 13.13 19.07
N GLN A 945 13.65 13.37 20.20
CA GLN A 945 13.69 12.44 21.30
C GLN A 945 12.31 12.29 21.95
N SER A 946 11.64 13.41 22.23
CA SER A 946 10.29 13.39 22.80
C SER A 946 9.26 12.83 21.81
N ILE A 947 9.39 13.12 20.51
CA ILE A 947 8.55 12.52 19.46
C ILE A 947 8.68 10.99 19.47
N GLU A 948 9.92 10.47 19.38
CA GLU A 948 10.17 9.04 19.35
C GLU A 948 9.68 8.34 20.63
N HIS A 949 9.92 8.97 21.78
CA HIS A 949 9.50 8.44 23.08
C HIS A 949 7.98 8.40 23.23
N GLU A 950 7.27 9.42 22.75
CA GLU A 950 5.81 9.45 22.78
C GLU A 950 5.19 8.43 21.82
N LEU A 951 5.75 8.28 20.61
CA LEU A 951 5.37 7.25 19.66
C LEU A 951 5.56 5.85 20.26
N TYR A 952 6.71 5.60 20.90
CA TYR A 952 6.97 4.33 21.58
C TYR A 952 5.92 4.04 22.65
N ASN A 953 5.64 4.99 23.54
CA ASN A 953 4.73 4.75 24.65
C ASN A 953 3.27 4.59 24.23
N ARG A 954 2.83 5.30 23.18
CA ARG A 954 1.44 5.22 22.71
C ARG A 954 1.19 4.00 21.83
N PHE A 955 2.13 3.65 20.95
CA PHE A 955 1.88 2.67 19.89
C PHE A 955 2.63 1.34 20.04
N VAL A 956 3.77 1.32 20.75
CA VAL A 956 4.66 0.15 20.81
C VAL A 956 4.67 -0.51 22.18
N ARG A 957 4.70 0.29 23.25
CA ARG A 957 4.88 -0.20 24.63
C ARG A 957 3.74 -1.12 25.05
N GLY A 958 4.09 -2.34 25.44
CA GLY A 958 3.16 -3.34 25.93
C GLY A 958 2.49 -4.18 24.84
N ARG A 959 2.87 -3.99 23.57
CA ARG A 959 2.52 -4.91 22.47
C ARG A 959 3.42 -6.16 22.54
N GLN A 960 2.98 -7.26 21.95
CA GLN A 960 3.74 -8.52 21.93
C GLN A 960 3.82 -9.07 20.50
N ILE A 961 4.75 -9.98 20.26
CA ILE A 961 4.83 -10.75 19.01
C ILE A 961 3.57 -11.61 18.90
N LEU A 962 2.91 -11.52 17.75
CA LEU A 962 1.62 -12.17 17.52
C LEU A 962 1.79 -13.47 16.74
N GLU A 963 1.07 -14.50 17.18
CA GLU A 963 0.77 -15.68 16.39
C GLU A 963 -0.76 -15.76 16.20
N ILE A 964 -1.24 -15.38 15.02
CA ILE A 964 -2.67 -15.25 14.76
C ILE A 964 -3.22 -16.59 14.28
N ALA A 965 -4.10 -17.19 15.08
CA ALA A 965 -4.86 -18.36 14.68
C ALA A 965 -6.09 -17.93 13.87
N VAL A 966 -6.20 -18.41 12.62
CA VAL A 966 -7.34 -18.16 11.73
C VAL A 966 -8.19 -19.42 11.62
N SER A 967 -9.49 -19.32 11.87
CA SER A 967 -10.42 -20.45 11.74
C SER A 967 -10.77 -20.70 10.28
N ASN A 968 -10.56 -21.92 9.79
CA ASN A 968 -10.87 -22.33 8.43
C ASN A 968 -12.40 -22.47 8.23
N PHE A 969 -12.92 -21.98 7.12
CA PHE A 969 -14.35 -22.00 6.78
C PHE A 969 -14.73 -23.32 6.08
N GLN A 970 -15.88 -23.90 6.43
CA GLN A 970 -16.39 -25.15 5.86
C GLN A 970 -17.80 -24.98 5.30
N PHE A 971 -18.06 -25.55 4.11
CA PHE A 971 -19.38 -25.52 3.46
C PHE A 971 -20.27 -26.69 3.90
N SER A 972 -21.58 -26.55 3.71
CA SER A 972 -22.57 -27.58 4.06
C SER A 972 -22.43 -28.87 3.24
N ASN A 973 -22.02 -28.78 1.97
CA ASN A 973 -21.84 -29.93 1.07
C ASN A 973 -20.54 -30.71 1.33
N GLU A 974 -19.56 -30.14 2.03
CA GLU A 974 -18.31 -30.82 2.39
C GLU A 974 -18.51 -31.91 3.44
N LEU A 975 -19.62 -31.87 4.19
CA LEU A 975 -19.98 -32.86 5.21
C LEU A 975 -20.86 -34.01 4.70
N ARG A 976 -21.13 -34.09 3.38
CA ARG A 976 -21.78 -35.27 2.80
C ARG A 976 -20.89 -36.49 3.00
N ILE A 977 -21.46 -37.62 3.43
CA ILE A 977 -20.69 -38.80 3.80
C ILE A 977 -19.90 -39.34 2.61
N GLU A 978 -20.46 -39.26 1.40
CA GLU A 978 -19.78 -39.62 0.16
C GLU A 978 -18.52 -38.77 -0.06
N ASN A 979 -18.63 -37.45 0.10
CA ASN A 979 -17.50 -36.52 -0.04
C ASN A 979 -16.46 -36.72 1.08
N CYS A 980 -16.91 -37.01 2.30
CA CYS A 980 -16.05 -37.35 3.43
C CYS A 980 -15.24 -38.62 3.13
N LEU A 981 -15.91 -39.67 2.61
CA LEU A 981 -15.29 -40.94 2.21
C LEU A 981 -14.31 -40.76 1.05
N GLU A 982 -14.66 -39.99 0.03
CA GLU A 982 -13.76 -39.65 -1.09
C GLU A 982 -12.52 -38.92 -0.59
N THR A 983 -12.69 -37.92 0.28
CA THR A 983 -11.58 -37.16 0.85
C THR A 983 -10.67 -38.07 1.70
N ILE A 984 -11.26 -38.93 2.54
CA ILE A 984 -10.53 -39.96 3.31
C ILE A 984 -9.75 -40.88 2.38
N ALA A 985 -10.36 -41.36 1.30
CA ALA A 985 -9.74 -42.24 0.32
C ALA A 985 -8.62 -41.56 -0.49
N MET A 986 -8.77 -40.27 -0.86
CA MET A 986 -7.72 -39.51 -1.53
C MET A 986 -6.45 -39.37 -0.67
N ASN A 987 -6.62 -39.16 0.63
CA ASN A 987 -5.48 -39.06 1.56
C ASN A 987 -4.97 -40.45 2.01
N ASN A 988 -5.81 -41.49 1.97
CA ASN A 988 -5.47 -42.86 2.34
C ASN A 988 -5.95 -43.86 1.27
N PRO A 989 -5.26 -43.96 0.11
CA PRO A 989 -5.72 -44.76 -1.04
C PRO A 989 -5.85 -46.27 -0.79
N GLN A 990 -5.32 -46.76 0.34
CA GLN A 990 -5.42 -48.16 0.74
C GLN A 990 -6.81 -48.51 1.27
N ILE A 991 -7.53 -47.56 1.89
CA ILE A 991 -8.86 -47.79 2.49
C ILE A 991 -9.90 -48.13 1.42
N SER A 992 -9.85 -47.49 0.25
CA SER A 992 -10.78 -47.76 -0.85
C SER A 992 -10.53 -49.08 -1.58
N LYS A 993 -9.37 -49.73 -1.32
CA LYS A 993 -8.96 -51.00 -1.96
C LYS A 993 -9.17 -52.22 -1.06
N GLU A 994 -9.41 -52.02 0.24
CA GLU A 994 -9.60 -53.10 1.19
C GLU A 994 -10.92 -53.84 0.95
N ARG A 995 -10.90 -55.17 1.11
CA ARG A 995 -12.08 -56.02 0.93
C ARG A 995 -12.59 -56.48 2.29
N LEU A 996 -13.90 -56.41 2.49
CA LEU A 996 -14.53 -57.00 3.67
C LEU A 996 -14.73 -58.50 3.44
N ASP A 997 -14.31 -59.33 4.39
CA ASP A 997 -14.53 -60.78 4.35
C ASP A 997 -16.04 -61.06 4.32
N PRO A 998 -16.55 -61.83 3.32
CA PRO A 998 -17.96 -62.19 3.23
C PRO A 998 -18.51 -62.83 4.51
N ARG A 999 -17.74 -63.67 5.22
CA ARG A 999 -18.18 -64.30 6.47
C ARG A 999 -18.32 -63.29 7.61
N LEU A 1000 -17.42 -62.30 7.66
CA LEU A 1000 -17.48 -61.22 8.63
C LEU A 1000 -18.66 -60.28 8.34
N TRP A 1001 -18.93 -60.01 7.05
CA TRP A 1001 -20.12 -59.29 6.62
C TRP A 1001 -21.40 -60.04 6.99
N ASP A 1002 -21.50 -61.34 6.70
CA ASP A 1002 -22.68 -62.16 7.02
C ASP A 1002 -22.92 -62.21 8.54
N THR A 1003 -21.86 -62.31 9.33
CA THR A 1003 -21.95 -62.26 10.81
C THR A 1003 -22.41 -60.89 11.29
N PHE A 1004 -21.92 -59.81 10.67
CA PHE A 1004 -22.33 -58.43 10.99
C PHE A 1004 -23.79 -58.19 10.63
N ILE A 1005 -24.24 -58.63 9.46
CA ILE A 1005 -25.65 -58.50 9.06
C ILE A 1005 -26.58 -59.35 9.94
N SER A 1006 -26.16 -60.56 10.28
CA SER A 1006 -26.92 -61.46 11.16
C SER A 1006 -27.05 -60.95 12.60
N SER A 1007 -26.29 -59.92 12.98
CA SER A 1007 -26.36 -59.29 14.31
C SER A 1007 -27.54 -58.33 14.46
N PHE A 1008 -28.18 -57.92 13.36
CA PHE A 1008 -29.32 -57.00 13.40
C PHE A 1008 -30.65 -57.77 13.49
N GLU A 1009 -31.43 -57.47 14.52
CA GLU A 1009 -32.76 -58.05 14.77
C GLU A 1009 -33.87 -57.29 14.02
N SER A 1010 -33.61 -56.06 13.56
CA SER A 1010 -34.62 -55.24 12.85
C SER A 1010 -34.03 -54.26 11.83
N PRO A 1011 -34.85 -53.79 10.85
CA PRO A 1011 -34.47 -52.72 9.92
C PRO A 1011 -34.10 -51.40 10.63
N VAL A 1012 -34.74 -51.11 11.78
CA VAL A 1012 -34.45 -49.91 12.58
C VAL A 1012 -33.02 -49.95 13.15
N GLN A 1013 -32.54 -51.12 13.58
CA GLN A 1013 -31.15 -51.28 14.03
C GLN A 1013 -30.14 -51.08 12.89
N LYS A 1014 -30.47 -51.53 11.66
CA LYS A 1014 -29.64 -51.30 10.47
C LYS A 1014 -29.52 -49.80 10.15
N GLN A 1015 -30.64 -49.08 10.20
CA GLN A 1015 -30.68 -47.63 10.03
C GLN A 1015 -29.86 -46.90 11.10
N ARG A 1016 -30.06 -47.24 12.38
CA ARG A 1016 -29.29 -46.66 13.49
C ARG A 1016 -27.79 -46.91 13.36
N THR A 1017 -27.40 -48.11 12.93
CA THR A 1017 -26.00 -48.48 12.71
C THR A 1017 -25.38 -47.69 11.55
N LEU A 1018 -26.15 -47.40 10.49
CA LEU A 1018 -25.71 -46.56 9.38
C LEU A 1018 -25.47 -45.11 9.81
N GLU A 1019 -26.34 -44.56 10.67
CA GLU A 1019 -26.19 -43.22 11.25
C GLU A 1019 -24.91 -43.13 12.09
N ILE A 1020 -24.72 -44.08 13.01
CA ILE A 1020 -23.52 -44.14 13.86
C ILE A 1020 -22.25 -44.25 13.01
N LEU A 1021 -22.25 -45.10 11.98
CA LEU A 1021 -21.12 -45.24 11.06
C LEU A 1021 -20.84 -43.93 10.29
N SER A 1022 -21.90 -43.21 9.92
CA SER A 1022 -21.80 -41.91 9.24
C SER A 1022 -21.15 -40.86 10.15
N ASP A 1023 -21.50 -40.82 11.43
CA ASP A 1023 -20.88 -39.92 12.42
C ASP A 1023 -19.38 -40.21 12.61
N VAL A 1024 -19.01 -41.50 12.68
CA VAL A 1024 -17.61 -41.94 12.73
C VAL A 1024 -16.84 -41.48 11.48
N ILE A 1025 -17.44 -41.56 10.30
CA ILE A 1025 -16.83 -41.09 9.04
C ILE A 1025 -16.57 -39.59 9.07
N VAL A 1026 -17.55 -38.78 9.50
CA VAL A 1026 -17.40 -37.33 9.61
C VAL A 1026 -16.27 -36.97 10.58
N PHE A 1027 -16.19 -37.67 11.71
CA PHE A 1027 -15.11 -37.46 12.67
C PHE A 1027 -13.72 -37.76 12.09
N LEU A 1028 -13.59 -38.88 11.36
CA LEU A 1028 -12.34 -39.27 10.71
C LEU A 1028 -11.94 -38.28 9.61
N HIS A 1029 -12.91 -37.78 8.84
CA HIS A 1029 -12.68 -36.74 7.84
C HIS A 1029 -12.13 -35.46 8.49
N GLN A 1030 -12.69 -35.02 9.61
CA GLN A 1030 -12.20 -33.84 10.35
C GLN A 1030 -10.77 -34.01 10.91
N ASN A 1031 -10.30 -35.25 11.08
CA ASN A 1031 -8.98 -35.58 11.63
C ASN A 1031 -8.06 -36.28 10.62
N ILE A 1032 -8.29 -36.10 9.32
CA ILE A 1032 -7.66 -36.88 8.25
C ILE A 1032 -6.12 -36.90 8.27
N LYS A 1033 -5.48 -35.81 8.73
CA LYS A 1033 -4.01 -35.70 8.86
C LYS A 1033 -3.41 -36.55 10.00
N LYS A 1034 -4.25 -37.18 10.82
CA LYS A 1034 -3.86 -38.00 11.99
C LYS A 1034 -4.13 -39.50 11.79
N ILE A 1035 -4.56 -39.90 10.59
CA ILE A 1035 -4.75 -41.31 10.20
C ILE A 1035 -3.42 -41.79 9.61
N ASP A 1036 -2.75 -42.74 10.26
CA ASP A 1036 -1.45 -43.26 9.81
C ASP A 1036 -1.59 -44.66 9.19
N PRO A 1037 -1.22 -44.85 7.91
CA PRO A 1037 -1.19 -46.16 7.27
C PRO A 1037 -0.05 -47.09 7.76
N LEU A 1038 0.97 -46.61 8.48
CA LEU A 1038 2.23 -47.33 8.73
C LEU A 1038 2.51 -47.76 10.19
N SER A 1039 1.54 -47.69 11.11
CA SER A 1039 1.84 -48.04 12.52
C SER A 1039 1.86 -49.56 12.77
N ARG A 1040 2.99 -50.23 12.52
CA ARG A 1040 3.30 -51.56 13.11
C ARG A 1040 4.25 -51.49 14.31
N PHE A 1041 4.90 -50.35 14.58
CA PHE A 1041 5.79 -50.17 15.73
C PHE A 1041 5.86 -48.68 16.14
N MET A 1042 5.60 -48.37 17.43
CA MET A 1042 6.17 -47.26 18.26
C MET A 1042 5.16 -46.52 19.18
N SER A 1043 5.35 -46.70 20.50
CA SER A 1043 5.36 -45.68 21.59
C SER A 1043 4.10 -44.87 22.02
N VAL A 1044 3.30 -45.48 22.91
CA VAL A 1044 2.60 -45.04 24.17
C VAL A 1044 2.19 -43.58 24.49
N HIS A 1045 2.56 -42.49 23.81
CA HIS A 1045 2.23 -41.12 24.32
C HIS A 1045 1.56 -40.12 23.36
N CYS A 1046 0.86 -40.58 22.32
CA CYS A 1046 -0.02 -39.70 21.55
C CYS A 1046 -1.44 -40.29 21.46
N VAL A 1047 -2.41 -39.66 22.15
CA VAL A 1047 -3.82 -40.07 22.20
C VAL A 1047 -4.54 -39.92 20.84
N CYS A 1048 -3.88 -39.32 19.84
CA CYS A 1048 -4.56 -38.80 18.65
C CYS A 1048 -4.23 -39.50 17.31
N ILE A 1049 -3.39 -40.55 17.27
CA ILE A 1049 -3.09 -41.28 16.02
C ILE A 1049 -4.03 -42.49 15.93
N THR A 1050 -4.77 -42.61 14.82
CA THR A 1050 -5.73 -43.73 14.60
C THR A 1050 -5.15 -44.71 13.57
N PRO A 1051 -4.73 -45.93 13.98
CA PRO A 1051 -4.24 -46.97 13.07
C PRO A 1051 -5.34 -47.54 12.17
N LEU A 1052 -5.03 -47.85 10.92
CA LEU A 1052 -5.97 -48.49 9.98
C LEU A 1052 -6.50 -49.86 10.46
N ASN A 1053 -5.70 -50.60 11.22
CA ASN A 1053 -6.07 -51.90 11.80
C ASN A 1053 -6.75 -51.78 13.17
N GLN A 1054 -6.98 -50.57 13.69
CA GLN A 1054 -7.73 -50.38 14.93
C GLN A 1054 -9.17 -50.86 14.73
N ARG A 1055 -9.72 -51.56 15.74
CA ARG A 1055 -11.13 -52.00 15.73
C ARG A 1055 -12.07 -50.81 15.78
N LEU A 1056 -13.14 -50.88 15.01
CA LEU A 1056 -14.19 -49.87 14.95
C LEU A 1056 -14.83 -49.65 16.32
N ALA A 1057 -15.24 -50.71 17.02
CA ALA A 1057 -15.80 -50.62 18.37
C ALA A 1057 -14.83 -49.92 19.35
N HIS A 1058 -13.54 -50.25 19.32
CA HIS A 1058 -12.54 -49.61 20.20
C HIS A 1058 -12.25 -48.15 19.82
N LEU A 1059 -12.30 -47.80 18.53
CA LEU A 1059 -12.25 -46.40 18.11
C LEU A 1059 -13.47 -45.64 18.66
N MET A 1060 -14.67 -46.19 18.51
CA MET A 1060 -15.91 -45.57 18.98
C MET A 1060 -15.92 -45.38 20.50
N GLU A 1061 -15.42 -46.34 21.28
CA GLU A 1061 -15.21 -46.19 22.73
C GLU A 1061 -14.29 -45.00 23.06
N LYS A 1062 -13.17 -44.83 22.34
CA LYS A 1062 -12.28 -43.66 22.52
C LYS A 1062 -12.97 -42.35 22.17
N LEU A 1063 -13.92 -42.39 21.24
CA LEU A 1063 -14.73 -41.25 20.84
C LEU A 1063 -15.94 -41.00 21.77
N SER A 1064 -16.04 -41.75 22.87
CA SER A 1064 -17.12 -41.64 23.87
C SER A 1064 -18.52 -41.93 23.31
N PHE A 1065 -18.64 -42.83 22.32
CA PHE A 1065 -19.94 -43.37 21.92
C PHE A 1065 -20.50 -44.29 23.02
N ASP A 1066 -21.82 -44.39 23.11
CA ASP A 1066 -22.49 -45.25 24.08
C ASP A 1066 -22.11 -46.71 23.88
N GLN A 1067 -21.98 -47.46 24.98
CA GLN A 1067 -21.56 -48.86 24.93
C GLN A 1067 -22.53 -49.74 24.12
N SER A 1068 -23.82 -49.39 24.11
CA SER A 1068 -24.83 -50.02 23.24
C SER A 1068 -24.59 -49.77 21.75
N ASP A 1069 -24.10 -48.58 21.39
CA ASP A 1069 -23.81 -48.20 20.00
C ASP A 1069 -22.50 -48.82 19.52
N CYS A 1070 -21.50 -48.94 20.40
CA CYS A 1070 -20.25 -49.66 20.15
C CYS A 1070 -20.48 -51.16 19.93
N ALA A 1071 -21.46 -51.75 20.62
CA ALA A 1071 -21.76 -53.18 20.53
C ALA A 1071 -22.16 -53.64 19.11
N PHE A 1072 -22.78 -52.76 18.31
CA PHE A 1072 -23.11 -53.07 16.91
C PHE A 1072 -21.87 -53.39 16.06
N PHE A 1073 -20.69 -52.90 16.45
CA PHE A 1073 -19.45 -53.05 15.70
C PHE A 1073 -18.44 -54.04 16.33
N ASP A 1074 -18.74 -54.66 17.48
CA ASP A 1074 -17.91 -55.72 18.10
C ASP A 1074 -18.28 -57.11 17.55
N VAL A 1075 -18.11 -57.28 16.23
CA VAL A 1075 -18.39 -58.54 15.53
C VAL A 1075 -17.11 -59.34 15.33
N ARG A 1076 -17.14 -60.64 15.65
CA ARG A 1076 -15.99 -61.57 15.59
C ARG A 1076 -16.32 -62.86 14.85
N THR A 1077 -15.38 -63.37 14.07
CA THR A 1077 -15.42 -64.72 13.50
C THR A 1077 -14.82 -65.73 14.50
N LYS A 1078 -15.32 -66.98 14.51
CA LYS A 1078 -14.94 -68.01 15.50
C LYS A 1078 -13.57 -68.68 15.24
N GLU A 1079 -12.72 -68.14 14.37
CA GLU A 1079 -11.42 -68.73 14.01
C GLU A 1079 -10.23 -68.09 14.77
N VAL A 1080 -9.11 -68.81 14.83
CA VAL A 1080 -7.92 -68.56 15.67
C VAL A 1080 -7.19 -67.24 15.37
N ASN A 1081 -7.55 -66.53 14.29
CA ASN A 1081 -7.08 -65.18 13.99
C ASN A 1081 -8.25 -64.18 14.08
N ASP A 1082 -8.25 -63.39 15.14
CA ASP A 1082 -9.31 -62.47 15.58
C ASP A 1082 -9.51 -61.27 14.62
N HIS A 1083 -10.15 -61.52 13.47
CA HIS A 1083 -10.47 -60.53 12.43
C HIS A 1083 -11.82 -59.85 12.69
N GLY A 1084 -11.82 -58.77 13.47
CA GLY A 1084 -13.00 -57.92 13.68
C GLY A 1084 -13.13 -56.77 12.65
N LEU A 1085 -14.20 -55.98 12.77
CA LEU A 1085 -14.39 -54.76 11.98
C LEU A 1085 -13.36 -53.68 12.37
N CYS A 1086 -12.65 -53.13 11.39
CA CYS A 1086 -11.57 -52.16 11.59
C CYS A 1086 -11.81 -50.87 10.79
N VAL A 1087 -11.06 -49.81 11.11
CA VAL A 1087 -11.12 -48.51 10.40
C VAL A 1087 -10.93 -48.64 8.90
N LYS A 1088 -10.04 -49.55 8.46
CA LYS A 1088 -9.82 -49.85 7.04
C LYS A 1088 -11.05 -50.39 6.29
N HIS A 1089 -12.05 -50.92 6.99
CA HIS A 1089 -13.27 -51.46 6.37
C HIS A 1089 -14.35 -50.39 6.15
N ILE A 1090 -14.24 -49.20 6.75
CA ILE A 1090 -15.30 -48.17 6.82
C ILE A 1090 -15.92 -47.86 5.45
N PHE A 1091 -15.10 -47.74 4.41
CA PHE A 1091 -15.57 -47.41 3.06
C PHE A 1091 -16.53 -48.47 2.50
N VAL A 1092 -16.13 -49.74 2.56
CA VAL A 1092 -16.94 -50.87 2.09
C VAL A 1092 -18.16 -51.10 2.99
N LEU A 1093 -17.97 -50.93 4.31
CA LEU A 1093 -19.02 -51.09 5.31
C LEU A 1093 -20.17 -50.10 5.08
N TRP A 1094 -19.85 -48.81 4.90
CA TRP A 1094 -20.86 -47.78 4.67
C TRP A 1094 -21.56 -47.97 3.34
N LYS A 1095 -20.83 -48.28 2.27
CA LYS A 1095 -21.42 -48.54 0.94
C LYS A 1095 -22.41 -49.70 0.97
N ASN A 1096 -22.01 -50.83 1.57
CA ASN A 1096 -22.86 -52.02 1.63
C ASN A 1096 -24.06 -51.82 2.57
N LEU A 1097 -23.87 -51.20 3.73
CA LEU A 1097 -24.94 -50.93 4.69
C LEU A 1097 -25.95 -49.90 4.15
N SER A 1098 -25.46 -48.84 3.51
CA SER A 1098 -26.29 -47.83 2.83
C SER A 1098 -27.13 -48.44 1.71
N SER A 1099 -26.55 -49.33 0.90
CA SER A 1099 -27.27 -50.06 -0.14
C SER A 1099 -28.34 -50.99 0.43
N MET A 1100 -28.03 -51.73 1.51
CA MET A 1100 -28.96 -52.66 2.15
C MET A 1100 -30.15 -51.91 2.77
N VAL A 1101 -29.89 -50.85 3.52
CA VAL A 1101 -30.94 -50.00 4.09
C VAL A 1101 -31.82 -49.44 2.97
N LYS A 1102 -31.25 -48.91 1.88
CA LYS A 1102 -32.04 -48.42 0.73
C LYS A 1102 -32.92 -49.51 0.08
N SER A 1103 -32.45 -50.76 0.02
CA SER A 1103 -33.23 -51.86 -0.55
C SER A 1103 -34.40 -52.34 0.33
N GLU A 1104 -34.33 -52.17 1.65
CA GLU A 1104 -35.38 -52.62 2.58
C GLU A 1104 -36.59 -51.69 2.65
N PHE A 1105 -36.46 -50.47 2.13
CA PHE A 1105 -37.49 -49.42 2.22
C PHE A 1105 -38.03 -48.95 0.86
N THR A 1106 -37.71 -49.62 -0.26
CA THR A 1106 -38.08 -49.16 -1.61
C THR A 1106 -39.12 -50.06 -2.27
N ASP A 1107 -40.26 -49.47 -2.68
CA ASP A 1107 -41.33 -50.17 -3.41
C ASP A 1107 -40.80 -50.67 -4.77
N GLU A 1108 -40.78 -51.99 -4.97
CA GLU A 1108 -40.31 -52.59 -6.23
C GLU A 1108 -41.28 -52.43 -7.40
N SER A 1109 -42.52 -52.01 -7.13
CA SER A 1109 -43.55 -51.87 -8.14
C SER A 1109 -43.49 -50.55 -8.91
N SER A 1110 -42.67 -49.60 -8.47
CA SER A 1110 -42.44 -48.33 -9.14
C SER A 1110 -40.95 -47.95 -9.19
N ILE A 1111 -40.60 -47.15 -10.20
CA ILE A 1111 -39.31 -46.45 -10.29
C ILE A 1111 -39.47 -44.93 -10.29
N ASP A 1112 -40.67 -44.42 -9.95
CA ASP A 1112 -40.98 -42.98 -9.97
C ASP A 1112 -40.01 -42.19 -9.08
N GLU A 1113 -39.63 -42.72 -7.93
CA GLU A 1113 -38.66 -42.08 -7.02
C GLU A 1113 -37.24 -41.97 -7.62
N TYR A 1114 -36.92 -42.76 -8.64
CA TYR A 1114 -35.61 -42.79 -9.29
C TYR A 1114 -35.56 -41.99 -10.59
N VAL A 1115 -36.69 -41.51 -11.11
CA VAL A 1115 -36.75 -40.80 -12.39
C VAL A 1115 -37.44 -39.45 -12.26
N LEU A 1116 -36.98 -38.45 -13.02
CA LEU A 1116 -37.65 -37.15 -13.09
C LEU A 1116 -39.10 -37.28 -13.62
N ASP A 1117 -39.99 -36.39 -13.20
CA ASP A 1117 -41.42 -36.37 -13.61
C ASP A 1117 -41.62 -36.41 -15.14
N ILE A 1118 -40.66 -35.86 -15.90
CA ILE A 1118 -40.67 -35.87 -17.37
C ILE A 1118 -40.57 -37.28 -17.99
N TYR A 1119 -40.16 -38.28 -17.22
CA TYR A 1119 -40.00 -39.70 -17.61
C TYR A 1119 -41.16 -40.60 -17.15
N GLN A 1120 -42.19 -40.01 -16.56
CA GLN A 1120 -43.33 -40.70 -15.99
C GLN A 1120 -44.60 -40.57 -16.86
N LYS A 1121 -44.47 -40.25 -18.15
CA LYS A 1121 -45.64 -40.12 -19.03
C LYS A 1121 -46.35 -41.47 -19.24
N PRO A 1122 -47.69 -41.46 -19.34
CA PRO A 1122 -48.46 -42.67 -19.55
C PRO A 1122 -48.20 -43.32 -20.92
N LEU A 1123 -48.34 -44.63 -20.98
CA LEU A 1123 -48.17 -45.42 -22.21
C LEU A 1123 -49.34 -45.23 -23.18
N ALA A 1124 -49.05 -45.21 -24.49
CA ALA A 1124 -50.07 -45.26 -25.53
C ALA A 1124 -50.57 -46.70 -25.75
N ASN A 1125 -51.80 -46.86 -26.25
CA ASN A 1125 -52.46 -48.17 -26.46
C ASN A 1125 -51.62 -49.17 -27.28
N GLN A 1126 -50.89 -48.71 -28.28
CA GLN A 1126 -50.00 -49.55 -29.10
C GLN A 1126 -48.81 -50.11 -28.28
N MET A 1127 -48.32 -49.38 -27.29
CA MET A 1127 -47.18 -49.76 -26.45
C MET A 1127 -47.58 -50.86 -25.45
N PHE A 1128 -48.81 -50.82 -24.94
CA PHE A 1128 -49.34 -51.87 -24.06
C PHE A 1128 -49.40 -53.24 -24.73
N GLU A 1129 -49.80 -53.31 -26.01
CA GLU A 1129 -49.85 -54.57 -26.76
C GLU A 1129 -48.43 -55.11 -27.07
N GLN A 1130 -47.48 -54.22 -27.34
CA GLN A 1130 -46.09 -54.61 -27.54
C GLN A 1130 -45.43 -55.10 -26.25
N LEU A 1131 -45.62 -54.40 -25.13
CA LEU A 1131 -45.14 -54.84 -23.81
C LEU A 1131 -45.83 -56.14 -23.36
N ARG A 1132 -47.11 -56.35 -23.67
CA ARG A 1132 -47.79 -57.62 -23.41
C ARG A 1132 -47.20 -58.75 -24.26
N THR A 1133 -46.92 -58.48 -25.53
CA THR A 1133 -46.26 -59.45 -26.43
C THR A 1133 -44.86 -59.80 -25.92
N PHE A 1134 -44.10 -58.82 -25.43
CA PHE A 1134 -42.81 -59.01 -24.78
C PHE A 1134 -42.92 -59.93 -23.55
N VAL A 1135 -43.80 -59.61 -22.60
CA VAL A 1135 -43.93 -60.41 -21.36
C VAL A 1135 -44.43 -61.83 -21.62
N THR A 1136 -45.29 -62.03 -22.63
CA THR A 1136 -45.84 -63.36 -22.97
C THR A 1136 -44.87 -64.26 -23.75
N LYS A 1137 -44.00 -63.68 -24.57
CA LYS A 1137 -43.03 -64.45 -25.39
C LYS A 1137 -41.67 -64.63 -24.72
N THR A 1138 -41.33 -63.78 -23.74
CA THR A 1138 -40.05 -63.85 -23.02
C THR A 1138 -40.16 -64.69 -21.75
N PRO A 1139 -39.25 -65.67 -21.50
CA PRO A 1139 -39.23 -66.43 -20.25
C PRO A 1139 -39.18 -65.54 -19.01
N LEU A 1140 -39.96 -65.86 -17.98
CA LEU A 1140 -40.08 -65.05 -16.75
C LEU A 1140 -38.74 -64.73 -16.08
N ALA A 1141 -37.79 -65.67 -16.10
CA ALA A 1141 -36.45 -65.46 -15.55
C ALA A 1141 -35.68 -64.35 -16.29
N ILE A 1142 -35.83 -64.28 -17.61
CA ILE A 1142 -35.21 -63.25 -18.45
C ILE A 1142 -35.93 -61.92 -18.25
N THR A 1143 -37.27 -61.91 -18.18
CA THR A 1143 -38.03 -60.68 -17.94
C THR A 1143 -37.70 -60.06 -16.57
N ARG A 1144 -37.48 -60.87 -15.53
CA ARG A 1144 -37.01 -60.39 -14.22
C ARG A 1144 -35.62 -59.79 -14.29
N LYS A 1145 -34.69 -60.45 -14.98
CA LYS A 1145 -33.34 -59.93 -15.22
C LYS A 1145 -33.38 -58.57 -15.94
N ILE A 1146 -34.27 -58.41 -16.92
CA ILE A 1146 -34.47 -57.13 -17.62
C ILE A 1146 -35.02 -56.07 -16.67
N LEU A 1147 -36.02 -56.38 -15.84
CA LEU A 1147 -36.55 -55.45 -14.83
C LEU A 1147 -35.48 -55.03 -13.81
N GLU A 1148 -34.62 -55.93 -13.35
CA GLU A 1148 -33.51 -55.58 -12.45
C GLU A 1148 -32.53 -54.61 -13.12
N SER A 1149 -32.08 -54.92 -14.34
CA SER A 1149 -31.20 -54.03 -15.12
C SER A 1149 -31.85 -52.68 -15.38
N TRP A 1150 -33.15 -52.64 -15.64
CA TRP A 1150 -33.90 -51.42 -15.88
C TRP A 1150 -34.01 -50.54 -14.63
N ARG A 1151 -34.26 -51.14 -13.47
CA ARG A 1151 -34.30 -50.40 -12.20
C ARG A 1151 -32.93 -49.80 -11.85
N ASN A 1152 -31.86 -50.56 -12.05
CA ASN A 1152 -30.49 -50.07 -11.84
C ASN A 1152 -30.16 -48.90 -12.78
N LEU A 1153 -30.54 -49.01 -14.06
CA LEU A 1153 -30.40 -47.94 -15.03
C LEU A 1153 -31.15 -46.67 -14.58
N ALA A 1154 -32.38 -46.81 -14.08
CA ALA A 1154 -33.16 -45.69 -13.55
C ALA A 1154 -32.46 -45.02 -12.35
N GLN A 1155 -31.87 -45.77 -11.43
CA GLN A 1155 -31.12 -45.21 -10.30
C GLN A 1155 -29.86 -44.45 -10.72
N GLU A 1156 -29.14 -44.93 -11.73
CA GLU A 1156 -27.89 -44.30 -12.18
C GLU A 1156 -28.12 -43.06 -13.07
N GLN A 1157 -29.19 -43.08 -13.86
CA GLN A 1157 -29.39 -42.16 -14.98
C GLN A 1157 -30.70 -41.36 -14.91
N GLY A 1158 -31.72 -41.83 -14.18
CA GLY A 1158 -33.07 -41.28 -14.18
C GLY A 1158 -33.22 -39.87 -13.59
N GLN A 1159 -32.26 -39.43 -12.75
CA GLN A 1159 -32.22 -38.09 -12.17
C GLN A 1159 -31.40 -37.08 -13.02
N LYS A 1160 -30.90 -37.49 -14.20
CA LYS A 1160 -30.17 -36.61 -15.12
C LYS A 1160 -31.10 -36.12 -16.24
N PRO A 1161 -31.01 -34.85 -16.67
CA PRO A 1161 -31.80 -34.34 -17.80
C PRO A 1161 -31.27 -34.90 -19.13
N MET A 1162 -31.81 -36.04 -19.54
CA MET A 1162 -31.59 -36.71 -20.83
C MET A 1162 -32.66 -36.35 -21.87
N ASN A 1163 -32.35 -36.64 -23.14
CA ASN A 1163 -33.32 -36.54 -24.24
C ASN A 1163 -34.48 -37.52 -24.03
N VAL A 1164 -35.67 -36.98 -23.79
CA VAL A 1164 -36.93 -37.73 -23.55
C VAL A 1164 -37.29 -38.69 -24.69
N ASN A 1165 -36.81 -38.43 -25.91
CA ASN A 1165 -37.05 -39.26 -27.10
C ASN A 1165 -35.98 -40.34 -27.32
N ALA A 1166 -35.00 -40.48 -26.42
CA ALA A 1166 -34.02 -41.55 -26.52
C ALA A 1166 -34.65 -42.90 -26.14
N LYS A 1167 -34.23 -43.97 -26.82
CA LYS A 1167 -34.72 -45.33 -26.58
C LYS A 1167 -34.10 -45.91 -25.33
N ILE A 1168 -34.89 -46.59 -24.52
CA ILE A 1168 -34.37 -47.23 -23.31
C ILE A 1168 -33.53 -48.46 -23.65
N SER A 1169 -33.82 -49.14 -24.76
CA SER A 1169 -33.04 -50.30 -25.23
C SER A 1169 -31.56 -50.00 -25.41
N ASP A 1170 -31.21 -48.82 -25.94
CA ASP A 1170 -29.82 -48.43 -26.21
C ASP A 1170 -29.00 -48.38 -24.91
N TYR A 1171 -29.65 -48.13 -23.78
CA TYR A 1171 -29.03 -48.11 -22.47
C TYR A 1171 -29.05 -49.49 -21.80
N LEU A 1172 -30.15 -50.24 -21.96
CA LEU A 1172 -30.26 -51.60 -21.42
C LEU A 1172 -29.28 -52.58 -22.09
N GLU A 1173 -28.98 -52.40 -23.38
CA GLU A 1173 -27.98 -53.20 -24.10
C GLU A 1173 -26.57 -53.04 -23.52
N ASN A 1174 -26.27 -51.90 -22.88
CA ASN A 1174 -25.00 -51.66 -22.18
C ASN A 1174 -24.95 -52.32 -20.78
N CYS A 1175 -26.03 -52.95 -20.31
CA CYS A 1175 -26.14 -53.59 -18.99
C CYS A 1175 -25.91 -55.12 -19.01
N TYR A 1176 -25.07 -55.64 -19.93
CA TYR A 1176 -24.74 -57.07 -20.07
C TYR A 1176 -25.94 -58.00 -20.36
N LEU A 1177 -26.96 -57.51 -21.04
CA LEU A 1177 -28.05 -58.33 -21.58
C LEU A 1177 -27.64 -58.86 -22.97
N PHE A 1178 -27.81 -60.15 -23.22
CA PHE A 1178 -27.50 -60.73 -24.53
C PHE A 1178 -28.57 -60.35 -25.57
N GLU A 1179 -28.22 -60.26 -26.86
CA GLU A 1179 -29.17 -59.86 -27.92
C GLU A 1179 -30.42 -60.76 -27.97
N ASN A 1180 -30.26 -62.05 -27.68
CA ASN A 1180 -31.37 -63.01 -27.61
C ASN A 1180 -32.27 -62.82 -26.36
N GLU A 1181 -31.76 -62.22 -25.28
CA GLU A 1181 -32.56 -61.88 -24.10
C GLU A 1181 -33.48 -60.67 -24.37
N MET A 1182 -33.08 -59.78 -25.28
CA MET A 1182 -33.82 -58.58 -25.68
C MET A 1182 -34.62 -58.75 -26.98
N GLU A 1183 -34.71 -59.97 -27.53
CA GLU A 1183 -35.30 -60.25 -28.86
C GLU A 1183 -36.75 -59.74 -29.00
N PHE A 1184 -37.57 -59.96 -27.97
CA PHE A 1184 -38.97 -59.54 -27.96
C PHE A 1184 -39.20 -58.20 -27.25
N PHE A 1185 -38.14 -57.54 -26.76
CA PHE A 1185 -38.27 -56.24 -26.11
C PHE A 1185 -38.62 -55.16 -27.14
N PRO A 1186 -39.55 -54.23 -26.86
CA PRO A 1186 -39.94 -53.19 -27.81
C PRO A 1186 -38.88 -52.07 -27.90
N LYS A 1187 -37.76 -52.36 -28.57
CA LYS A 1187 -36.58 -51.48 -28.66
C LYS A 1187 -36.88 -50.09 -29.23
N GLU A 1188 -37.74 -50.04 -30.24
CA GLU A 1188 -38.00 -48.81 -31.00
C GLU A 1188 -39.09 -47.92 -30.39
N THR A 1189 -39.93 -48.45 -29.49
CA THR A 1189 -41.14 -47.77 -29.03
C THR A 1189 -41.09 -47.34 -27.57
N ILE A 1190 -40.27 -47.97 -26.74
CA ILE A 1190 -40.11 -47.60 -25.32
C ILE A 1190 -39.01 -46.54 -25.18
N LEU A 1191 -39.42 -45.33 -24.84
CA LEU A 1191 -38.57 -44.14 -24.74
C LEU A 1191 -38.42 -43.71 -23.29
N TRP A 1192 -37.40 -42.89 -23.02
CA TRP A 1192 -37.17 -42.33 -21.70
C TRP A 1192 -38.40 -41.60 -21.13
N GLU A 1193 -39.20 -40.92 -21.96
CA GLU A 1193 -40.41 -40.22 -21.49
C GLU A 1193 -41.47 -41.11 -20.83
N ASN A 1194 -41.50 -42.40 -21.19
CA ASN A 1194 -42.47 -43.39 -20.69
C ASN A 1194 -41.80 -44.51 -19.90
N CYS A 1195 -40.57 -44.28 -19.43
CA CYS A 1195 -39.72 -45.22 -18.71
C CYS A 1195 -40.44 -45.85 -17.49
N SER A 1196 -40.99 -45.00 -16.62
CA SER A 1196 -41.60 -45.48 -15.39
C SER A 1196 -42.90 -46.26 -15.63
N ALA A 1197 -43.77 -45.74 -16.49
CA ALA A 1197 -45.03 -46.39 -16.81
C ALA A 1197 -44.83 -47.73 -17.53
N ALA A 1198 -43.81 -47.84 -18.41
CA ALA A 1198 -43.41 -49.08 -19.06
C ALA A 1198 -42.92 -50.13 -18.04
N TYR A 1199 -42.03 -49.71 -17.14
CA TYR A 1199 -41.49 -50.54 -16.07
C TYR A 1199 -42.60 -51.11 -15.19
N ALA A 1200 -43.47 -50.24 -14.66
CA ALA A 1200 -44.56 -50.61 -13.78
C ALA A 1200 -45.53 -51.59 -14.45
N TYR A 1201 -45.85 -51.38 -15.73
CA TYR A 1201 -46.71 -52.30 -16.48
C TYR A 1201 -46.06 -53.69 -16.64
N VAL A 1202 -44.79 -53.76 -17.04
CA VAL A 1202 -44.08 -55.05 -17.18
C VAL A 1202 -43.99 -55.76 -15.83
N TYR A 1203 -43.64 -55.04 -14.76
CA TYR A 1203 -43.59 -55.59 -13.40
C TYR A 1203 -44.94 -56.18 -12.97
N GLN A 1204 -46.04 -55.46 -13.22
CA GLN A 1204 -47.39 -55.92 -12.89
C GLN A 1204 -47.81 -57.15 -13.70
N GLN A 1205 -47.45 -57.24 -14.99
CA GLN A 1205 -47.75 -58.42 -15.80
C GLN A 1205 -46.90 -59.64 -15.41
N CYS A 1206 -45.67 -59.44 -14.93
CA CYS A 1206 -44.82 -60.54 -14.41
C CYS A 1206 -45.28 -61.11 -13.06
N LYS A 1207 -46.17 -60.40 -12.36
CA LYS A 1207 -46.74 -60.82 -11.07
C LYS A 1207 -48.06 -61.61 -11.22
N LYS A 1208 -48.70 -61.52 -12.40
CA LYS A 1208 -49.86 -62.34 -12.78
C LYS A 1208 -49.40 -63.68 -13.34
#